data_AF-A0A0H3U9S5-F1
#
_entry.id   AF-A0A0H3U9S5-F1
#
_cell.length_a   1.000
_cell.length_b   1.000
_cell.length_c   1.000
_cell.angle_alpha   90.00
_cell.angle_beta   90.00
_cell.angle_gamma   90.00
#
_symmetry.space_group_name_H-M   'P 1'
#
loop_
_entity.id
_entity.type
_entity.pdbx_description
1 polymer ?
#
loop_
_entity_poly.entity_id
_entity_poly.type
_entity_poly.pdbx_seq_one_letter_code
_entity_poly.pdbx_strand_id
1 'polypeptide(L)'
;MIPKDVLPFDTLDFCNTMQITREDFDKRLEAMKKNRNYSSYTQQIFMNHLSAQDYGRLQEKLYRYPGFFIVQRILREYNYAAAANVLGDIREVNNKDIERDDYYRPGDLTGDLGVEKSYERFLRGKKGSEILIRDALGKIQGHYNNGSNDVEPVAGNDLQLSIDIELQEFGETLMQGKIGAIVCIEPKTGEILALVSSPSYDPALLVGKERSKNYSELLNNRFKPLFDRSIMGAYPPGSTFKPSQGLIFEQENIINLGTAYPCYRGFISGGLRVGCHGHGSPITLKPAIQTSCNGYFCWGLKHMLDNRKKYGSTSKAFEIWKRYMVDFGYGYKLNVDLPGESRGFIPNSAFYDKIYGEDKWVANSIISDAIGQGEILATPLQIANLSACIANRGHYITPHVVRNIIGVGVLKKSIERHDTRIKQEYFEHIVEGMRMAVTGGTCRKGNVPGLDICGKTGTAQNPHGRDHSAFMGFAPMNDPKIAVAVYVENGGFGATFGVPIGSLMIEKYLTGKTTRDGLASQMAHTSTYSTKAYGKPVKATKKNKRLQSHHKLQLTMELRNDNESSSLLKSVDWITIIIYLIMVVAGAISIYAATYNFDKAGSMFSFDEFSGKQFLWAGLSFILGLMLLLIDRRVYEAYAYPIYASMIVLLIATIFLSHDIKGSRSWLSLGPVSLQPAEFAKFATALALAKLFDTYGFALNSLRNYFIAGFIICLPIICIIAEKETGSALVYTSLIFVLYREGMSGFVLFAGLCAITYFVVVLKFAAVMIMGIPLGTFIVFIIIMVLTVGMLAFYCRSYILTRNVLLGYLASAAIVGTLAYFGIIINGYIYFFTVIGVSVLYLIYGLFHDDVRKVAFTMTFAIVSVLFMFTVDFAFNNVLQPHQQTRIKVTLGIEEDPRGAGYNVNQSKIAIGSGGMWGKGFLNGTQTKLKYVPEQHTDFIFCTIGEEEGFVGSAAVLLLFLALILRVISLAERQHTKFARVYAYSVASYLIFHLSINIGMVIGLCPVIGIPLPFFSYGGSSLWGFTFLLFILLRIDADRKVYGSW
;
A
#
# COMPACT_ATOMS: atom_id res chain seq x y z
N MET A 1 40.15 -24.90 -6.00
CA MET A 1 41.10 -24.80 -7.13
C MET A 1 42.23 -23.87 -6.72
N ILE A 2 43.50 -24.21 -6.94
CA ILE A 2 44.61 -23.27 -6.83
C ILE A 2 45.06 -22.94 -8.25
N PRO A 3 44.84 -21.70 -8.76
CA PRO A 3 45.04 -21.40 -10.18
C PRO A 3 46.45 -21.66 -10.71
N LYS A 4 47.49 -21.50 -9.88
CA LYS A 4 48.89 -21.75 -10.25
C LYS A 4 49.19 -23.24 -10.46
N ASP A 5 48.48 -24.11 -9.76
CA ASP A 5 48.69 -25.56 -9.80
C ASP A 5 47.88 -26.24 -10.91
N VAL A 6 47.13 -25.45 -11.69
CA VAL A 6 46.29 -25.94 -12.77
C VAL A 6 47.14 -26.10 -14.03
N LEU A 7 47.47 -27.35 -14.32
CA LEU A 7 48.15 -27.77 -15.55
C LEU A 7 47.12 -27.94 -16.69
N PRO A 8 47.55 -28.01 -17.97
CA PRO A 8 46.65 -28.33 -19.07
C PRO A 8 45.91 -29.66 -18.83
N PHE A 9 44.59 -29.66 -18.97
CA PHE A 9 43.72 -30.83 -18.84
C PHE A 9 42.60 -30.78 -19.88
N ASP A 10 41.95 -31.92 -20.14
CA ASP A 10 40.78 -31.99 -21.03
C ASP A 10 39.57 -31.29 -20.38
N THR A 11 39.32 -30.05 -20.80
CA THR A 11 38.22 -29.26 -20.25
C THR A 11 36.85 -29.78 -20.67
N LEU A 12 36.72 -30.44 -21.83
CA LEU A 12 35.44 -31.02 -22.24
C LEU A 12 35.07 -32.21 -21.35
N ASP A 13 36.05 -33.05 -21.00
CA ASP A 13 35.87 -34.12 -20.02
C ASP A 13 35.48 -33.57 -18.64
N PHE A 14 36.10 -32.48 -18.18
CA PHE A 14 35.71 -31.80 -16.95
C PHE A 14 34.27 -31.27 -17.01
N CYS A 15 33.91 -30.55 -18.08
CA CYS A 15 32.57 -30.02 -18.30
C CYS A 15 31.51 -31.13 -18.28
N ASN A 16 31.78 -32.26 -18.95
CA ASN A 16 30.90 -33.43 -18.95
C ASN A 16 30.77 -34.07 -17.56
N THR A 17 31.88 -34.19 -16.83
CA THR A 17 31.91 -34.75 -15.47
C THR A 17 31.10 -33.89 -14.49
N MET A 18 31.21 -32.57 -14.61
CA MET A 18 30.52 -31.59 -13.76
C MET A 18 29.13 -31.18 -14.29
N GLN A 19 28.68 -31.75 -15.42
CA GLN A 19 27.44 -31.39 -16.11
C GLN A 19 27.26 -29.88 -16.31
N ILE A 20 28.31 -29.21 -16.78
CA ILE A 20 28.27 -27.80 -17.17
C ILE A 20 28.66 -27.64 -18.62
N THR A 21 28.22 -26.56 -19.25
CA THR A 21 28.68 -26.24 -20.61
C THR A 21 30.09 -25.68 -20.59
N ARG A 22 30.77 -25.70 -21.74
CA ARG A 22 32.07 -25.03 -21.90
C ARG A 22 31.97 -23.54 -21.61
N GLU A 23 30.88 -22.91 -22.08
CA GLU A 23 30.61 -21.50 -21.85
C GLU A 23 30.46 -21.18 -20.35
N ASP A 24 29.76 -22.04 -19.59
CA ASP A 24 29.63 -21.90 -18.14
C ASP A 24 30.98 -22.02 -17.42
N PHE A 25 31.84 -22.93 -17.89
CA PHE A 25 33.18 -23.11 -17.34
C PHE A 25 34.01 -21.82 -17.50
N ASP A 26 34.04 -21.25 -18.71
CA ASP A 26 34.81 -20.05 -19.01
C ASP A 26 34.24 -18.83 -18.23
N LYS A 27 32.91 -18.70 -18.15
CA LYS A 27 32.25 -17.66 -17.33
C LYS A 27 32.62 -17.76 -15.85
N ARG A 28 32.65 -18.96 -15.28
CA ARG A 28 33.05 -19.18 -13.87
C ARG A 28 34.51 -18.81 -13.65
N LEU A 29 35.38 -19.18 -14.58
CA LEU A 29 36.80 -18.85 -14.51
C LEU A 29 37.03 -17.33 -14.57
N GLU A 30 36.32 -16.62 -15.46
CA GLU A 30 36.36 -15.15 -15.51
C GLU A 30 35.82 -14.51 -14.24
N ALA A 31 34.66 -14.97 -13.75
CA ALA A 31 34.04 -14.43 -12.52
C ALA A 31 34.97 -14.60 -11.31
N MET A 32 35.64 -15.75 -11.21
CA MET A 32 36.64 -16.01 -10.17
C MET A 32 37.83 -15.04 -10.25
N LYS A 33 38.36 -14.76 -11.45
CA LYS A 33 39.47 -13.83 -11.65
C LYS A 33 39.10 -12.36 -11.37
N LYS A 34 37.83 -11.99 -11.55
CA LYS A 34 37.31 -10.64 -11.26
C LYS A 34 37.06 -10.39 -9.77
N ASN A 35 37.16 -11.41 -8.92
CA ASN A 35 36.97 -11.25 -7.47
C ASN A 35 38.15 -10.48 -6.84
N ARG A 36 37.85 -9.52 -5.96
CA ARG A 36 38.85 -8.63 -5.33
C ARG A 36 39.87 -9.38 -4.45
N ASN A 37 39.51 -10.57 -3.95
CA ASN A 37 40.37 -11.45 -3.16
C ASN A 37 41.05 -12.56 -4.00
N TYR A 38 41.07 -12.43 -5.33
CA TYR A 38 41.70 -13.41 -6.21
C TYR A 38 43.22 -13.46 -5.99
N SER A 39 43.76 -14.66 -5.82
CA SER A 39 45.19 -14.93 -5.86
C SER A 39 45.44 -16.26 -6.56
N SER A 40 46.44 -16.30 -7.43
CA SER A 40 46.82 -17.51 -8.16
C SER A 40 47.46 -18.58 -7.27
N TYR A 41 47.97 -18.19 -6.11
CA TYR A 41 48.71 -19.05 -5.17
C TYR A 41 47.84 -19.62 -4.04
N THR A 42 46.58 -19.20 -3.95
CA THR A 42 45.68 -19.58 -2.85
C THR A 42 44.43 -20.27 -3.38
N GLN A 43 43.70 -20.95 -2.49
CA GLN A 43 42.46 -21.62 -2.85
C GLN A 43 41.39 -20.63 -3.33
N GLN A 44 40.83 -20.92 -4.50
CA GLN A 44 39.72 -20.20 -5.11
C GLN A 44 38.53 -21.14 -5.34
N ILE A 45 37.32 -20.60 -5.17
CA ILE A 45 36.06 -21.33 -5.36
C ILE A 45 35.68 -21.29 -6.83
N PHE A 46 35.74 -22.45 -7.50
CA PHE A 46 35.28 -22.60 -8.88
C PHE A 46 33.79 -22.96 -8.97
N MET A 47 33.32 -23.82 -8.07
CA MET A 47 31.92 -24.25 -7.95
C MET A 47 31.60 -24.53 -6.49
N ASN A 48 30.38 -24.16 -6.06
CA ASN A 48 29.82 -24.43 -4.74
C ASN A 48 28.66 -25.44 -4.84
N HIS A 49 28.26 -26.02 -3.70
CA HIS A 49 27.07 -26.88 -3.57
C HIS A 49 27.05 -28.08 -4.54
N LEU A 50 28.14 -28.86 -4.58
CA LEU A 50 28.18 -30.12 -5.34
C LEU A 50 27.17 -31.11 -4.75
N SER A 51 26.35 -31.73 -5.62
CA SER A 51 25.51 -32.86 -5.18
C SER A 51 26.39 -34.06 -4.83
N ALA A 52 25.87 -35.01 -4.05
CA ALA A 52 26.59 -36.27 -3.76
C ALA A 52 26.99 -37.02 -5.04
N GLN A 53 26.17 -36.91 -6.10
CA GLN A 53 26.44 -37.48 -7.42
C GLN A 53 27.56 -36.75 -8.16
N ASP A 54 27.56 -35.40 -8.13
CA ASP A 54 28.65 -34.60 -8.71
C ASP A 54 29.97 -34.84 -7.98
N TYR A 55 29.91 -34.91 -6.64
CA TYR A 55 31.03 -35.26 -5.79
C TYR A 55 31.61 -36.62 -6.19
N GLY A 56 30.78 -37.66 -6.27
CA GLY A 56 31.23 -39.00 -6.66
C GLY A 56 31.90 -39.04 -8.03
N ARG A 57 31.26 -38.43 -9.04
CA ARG A 57 31.81 -38.35 -10.41
C ARG A 57 33.12 -37.59 -10.48
N LEU A 58 33.21 -36.46 -9.79
CA LEU A 58 34.43 -35.65 -9.76
C LEU A 58 35.54 -36.37 -9.00
N GLN A 59 35.23 -37.01 -7.87
CA GLN A 59 36.20 -37.70 -7.02
C GLN A 59 36.92 -38.83 -7.79
N GLU A 60 36.19 -39.62 -8.59
CA GLU A 60 36.78 -40.68 -9.42
C GLU A 60 37.77 -40.16 -10.47
N LYS A 61 37.55 -38.94 -10.98
CA LYS A 61 38.36 -38.33 -12.03
C LYS A 61 39.28 -37.22 -11.54
N LEU A 62 39.32 -36.91 -10.24
CA LEU A 62 40.00 -35.73 -9.72
C LEU A 62 41.49 -35.71 -10.06
N TYR A 63 42.13 -36.88 -10.15
CA TYR A 63 43.53 -37.05 -10.58
C TYR A 63 43.80 -36.52 -12.00
N ARG A 64 42.78 -36.43 -12.86
CA ARG A 64 42.88 -35.88 -14.23
C ARG A 64 42.81 -34.36 -14.29
N TYR A 65 42.49 -33.70 -13.17
CA TYR A 65 42.29 -32.25 -13.10
C TYR A 65 43.25 -31.61 -12.09
N PRO A 66 44.56 -31.53 -12.40
CA PRO A 66 45.56 -30.95 -11.51
C PRO A 66 45.16 -29.55 -11.02
N GLY A 67 45.37 -29.26 -9.74
CA GLY A 67 45.02 -27.99 -9.12
C GLY A 67 43.54 -27.84 -8.73
N PHE A 68 42.67 -28.79 -9.09
CA PHE A 68 41.33 -28.91 -8.52
C PHE A 68 41.33 -29.87 -7.32
N PHE A 69 40.54 -29.54 -6.31
CA PHE A 69 40.36 -30.33 -5.11
C PHE A 69 38.98 -30.03 -4.53
N ILE A 70 38.49 -30.94 -3.69
CA ILE A 70 37.18 -30.85 -3.08
C ILE A 70 37.35 -30.38 -1.63
N VAL A 71 36.53 -29.41 -1.23
CA VAL A 71 36.40 -28.98 0.16
C VAL A 71 35.02 -29.42 0.64
N GLN A 72 34.99 -30.26 1.67
CA GLN A 72 33.74 -30.66 2.29
C GLN A 72 33.11 -29.47 3.02
N ARG A 73 31.79 -29.30 2.86
CA ARG A 73 31.00 -28.29 3.56
C ARG A 73 29.75 -28.96 4.12
N ILE A 74 29.36 -28.53 5.31
CA ILE A 74 28.11 -28.97 5.93
C ILE A 74 26.98 -28.22 5.23
N LEU A 75 25.97 -28.97 4.76
CA LEU A 75 24.73 -28.42 4.22
C LEU A 75 23.59 -28.75 5.16
N ARG A 76 22.63 -27.85 5.23
CA ARG A 76 21.40 -28.09 5.99
C ARG A 76 20.59 -29.17 5.27
N GLU A 77 20.08 -30.11 6.03
CA GLU A 77 19.22 -31.18 5.51
C GLU A 77 17.90 -31.17 6.27
N TYR A 78 16.81 -31.40 5.53
CA TYR A 78 15.47 -31.54 6.08
C TYR A 78 14.99 -32.96 5.82
N ASN A 79 14.87 -33.74 6.89
CA ASN A 79 14.53 -35.17 6.80
C ASN A 79 13.06 -35.43 6.48
N TYR A 80 12.20 -34.42 6.66
CA TYR A 80 10.76 -34.50 6.42
C TYR A 80 10.36 -33.47 5.38
N ALA A 81 9.48 -33.87 4.46
CA ALA A 81 8.90 -32.98 3.45
C ALA A 81 7.68 -32.20 4.00
N ALA A 82 7.78 -31.75 5.26
CA ALA A 82 6.70 -31.12 6.02
C ALA A 82 7.25 -30.01 6.93
N ALA A 83 6.34 -29.24 7.55
CA ALA A 83 6.67 -28.17 8.50
C ALA A 83 7.52 -27.02 7.92
N ALA A 84 7.50 -26.79 6.60
CA ALA A 84 8.41 -25.85 5.95
C ALA A 84 8.29 -24.41 6.47
N ASN A 85 7.06 -23.92 6.74
CA ASN A 85 6.87 -22.59 7.31
C ASN A 85 7.31 -22.50 8.79
N VAL A 86 7.30 -23.63 9.52
CA VAL A 86 7.72 -23.70 10.92
C VAL A 86 9.24 -23.72 11.01
N LEU A 87 9.88 -24.65 10.30
CA LEU A 87 11.33 -24.78 10.26
C LEU A 87 11.95 -23.52 9.66
N GLY A 88 11.41 -23.08 8.51
CA GLY A 88 11.95 -21.98 7.73
C GLY A 88 13.04 -22.45 6.78
N ASP A 89 13.84 -21.51 6.32
CA ASP A 89 14.96 -21.76 5.43
C ASP A 89 16.19 -20.95 5.84
N ILE A 90 17.33 -21.30 5.24
CA ILE A 90 18.59 -20.59 5.38
C ILE A 90 18.97 -19.93 4.05
N ARG A 91 19.71 -18.83 4.12
CA ARG A 91 20.26 -18.12 2.96
C ARG A 91 21.65 -17.60 3.23
N GLU A 92 22.34 -17.21 2.18
CA GLU A 92 23.59 -16.45 2.31
C GLU A 92 23.32 -15.08 2.95
N VAL A 93 24.23 -14.66 3.82
CA VAL A 93 24.19 -13.35 4.47
C VAL A 93 24.30 -12.24 3.44
N ASN A 94 23.54 -11.17 3.65
CA ASN A 94 23.66 -9.95 2.87
C ASN A 94 24.44 -8.89 3.67
N ASN A 95 24.76 -7.75 3.04
CA ASN A 95 25.52 -6.70 3.70
C ASN A 95 24.86 -6.18 4.99
N LYS A 96 23.52 -6.16 5.08
CA LYS A 96 22.81 -5.73 6.29
C LYS A 96 22.96 -6.73 7.43
N ASP A 97 23.06 -8.02 7.12
CA ASP A 97 23.29 -9.05 8.14
C ASP A 97 24.71 -8.90 8.72
N ILE A 98 25.71 -8.64 7.86
CA ILE A 98 27.11 -8.41 8.25
C ILE A 98 27.26 -7.11 9.05
N GLU A 99 26.64 -6.02 8.60
CA GLU A 99 26.67 -4.73 9.33
C GLU A 99 26.01 -4.80 10.71
N ARG A 100 25.05 -5.71 10.89
CA ARG A 100 24.29 -5.86 12.14
C ARG A 100 24.98 -6.79 13.14
N ASP A 101 25.77 -7.76 12.68
CA ASP A 101 26.36 -8.80 13.51
C ASP A 101 27.73 -9.21 12.96
N ASP A 102 28.79 -8.74 13.63
CA ASP A 102 30.20 -8.98 13.28
C ASP A 102 30.60 -10.47 13.26
N TYR A 103 29.71 -11.36 13.72
CA TYR A 103 29.87 -12.80 13.53
C TYR A 103 29.98 -13.19 12.05
N TYR A 104 29.24 -12.52 11.17
CA TYR A 104 29.12 -12.90 9.77
C TYR A 104 30.24 -12.35 8.88
N ARG A 105 30.60 -13.15 7.89
CA ARG A 105 31.52 -12.84 6.80
C ARG A 105 30.79 -13.13 5.48
N PRO A 106 31.17 -12.47 4.36
CA PRO A 106 30.61 -12.79 3.06
C PRO A 106 30.74 -14.29 2.74
N GLY A 107 29.66 -14.92 2.30
CA GLY A 107 29.61 -16.37 2.05
C GLY A 107 29.07 -17.22 3.19
N ASP A 108 28.84 -16.65 4.38
CA ASP A 108 28.19 -17.37 5.48
C ASP A 108 26.69 -17.55 5.25
N LEU A 109 26.10 -18.52 5.95
CA LEU A 109 24.67 -18.77 5.96
C LEU A 109 24.03 -18.20 7.23
N THR A 110 22.78 -17.77 7.12
CA THR A 110 21.92 -17.32 8.23
C THR A 110 20.49 -17.82 7.99
N GLY A 111 19.74 -18.08 9.06
CA GLY A 111 18.31 -18.32 9.00
C GLY A 111 17.52 -17.13 8.43
N ASP A 112 16.60 -17.42 7.50
CA ASP A 112 15.78 -16.42 6.79
C ASP A 112 14.31 -16.40 7.24
N LEU A 113 13.77 -17.55 7.62
CA LEU A 113 12.40 -17.74 8.08
C LEU A 113 12.33 -18.75 9.24
N GLY A 114 11.15 -18.91 9.84
CA GLY A 114 10.86 -19.97 10.82
C GLY A 114 11.75 -20.00 12.06
N VAL A 115 11.97 -21.21 12.56
CA VAL A 115 12.89 -21.53 13.66
C VAL A 115 14.32 -21.18 13.28
N GLU A 116 14.75 -21.46 12.04
CA GLU A 116 16.11 -21.13 11.57
C GLU A 116 16.45 -19.67 11.85
N LYS A 117 15.52 -18.74 11.58
CA LYS A 117 15.73 -17.32 11.85
C LYS A 117 15.59 -16.93 13.32
N SER A 118 14.57 -17.44 14.01
CA SER A 118 14.26 -17.01 15.37
C SER A 118 15.32 -17.48 16.37
N TYR A 119 15.90 -18.65 16.12
CA TYR A 119 16.88 -19.28 16.97
C TYR A 119 18.28 -19.36 16.34
N GLU A 120 18.53 -18.62 15.25
CA GLU A 120 19.80 -18.52 14.54
C GLU A 120 21.02 -18.37 15.48
N ARG A 121 20.90 -17.54 16.53
CA ARG A 121 21.99 -17.31 17.48
C ARG A 121 22.37 -18.54 18.31
N PHE A 122 21.42 -19.43 18.56
CA PHE A 122 21.65 -20.70 19.23
C PHE A 122 22.15 -21.75 18.24
N LEU A 123 21.58 -21.77 17.02
CA LEU A 123 21.89 -22.74 15.97
C LEU A 123 23.29 -22.54 15.35
N ARG A 124 23.77 -21.30 15.22
CA ARG A 124 24.99 -20.99 14.47
C ARG A 124 26.30 -21.37 15.16
N GLY A 125 26.28 -21.59 16.48
CA GLY A 125 27.48 -21.87 17.28
C GLY A 125 28.46 -20.70 17.37
N LYS A 126 29.72 -20.99 17.69
CA LYS A 126 30.83 -20.04 17.71
C LYS A 126 31.92 -20.48 16.74
N LYS A 127 32.40 -19.55 15.91
CA LYS A 127 33.49 -19.83 14.97
C LYS A 127 34.80 -20.03 15.71
N GLY A 128 35.55 -21.02 15.25
CA GLY A 128 36.97 -21.15 15.56
C GLY A 128 37.83 -20.24 14.68
N SER A 129 39.12 -20.18 14.99
CA SER A 129 40.11 -19.45 14.19
C SER A 129 41.45 -20.14 14.27
N GLU A 130 42.10 -20.32 13.12
CA GLU A 130 43.49 -20.77 13.03
C GLU A 130 44.36 -19.63 12.51
N ILE A 131 45.53 -19.44 13.11
CA ILE A 131 46.51 -18.44 12.68
C ILE A 131 47.64 -19.16 11.95
N LEU A 132 47.70 -18.98 10.63
CA LEU A 132 48.67 -19.66 9.77
C LEU A 132 49.79 -18.72 9.32
N ILE A 133 51.04 -19.17 9.40
CA ILE A 133 52.20 -18.45 8.87
C ILE A 133 52.22 -18.61 7.36
N ARG A 134 52.40 -17.50 6.64
CA ARG A 134 52.52 -17.48 5.18
C ARG A 134 53.84 -16.88 4.73
N ASP A 135 54.40 -17.40 3.64
CA ASP A 135 55.54 -16.78 2.97
C ASP A 135 55.13 -15.56 2.12
N ALA A 136 56.10 -14.89 1.49
CA ALA A 136 55.87 -13.72 0.64
C ALA A 136 54.96 -14.00 -0.58
N LEU A 137 54.75 -15.28 -0.94
CA LEU A 137 53.88 -15.72 -2.02
C LEU A 137 52.50 -16.17 -1.51
N GLY A 138 52.27 -16.16 -0.20
CA GLY A 138 51.01 -16.54 0.44
C GLY A 138 50.87 -18.04 0.75
N LYS A 139 51.92 -18.85 0.60
CA LYS A 139 51.89 -20.29 0.88
C LYS A 139 51.97 -20.54 2.39
N ILE A 140 51.10 -21.41 2.90
CA ILE A 140 51.04 -21.79 4.32
C ILE A 140 52.29 -22.61 4.67
N GLN A 141 53.04 -22.16 5.68
CA GLN A 141 54.27 -22.81 6.18
C GLN A 141 54.03 -23.58 7.49
N GLY A 142 52.90 -23.33 8.17
CA GLY A 142 52.52 -23.97 9.42
C GLY A 142 51.63 -23.08 10.27
N HIS A 143 51.29 -23.55 11.48
CA HIS A 143 50.53 -22.77 12.47
C HIS A 143 51.46 -21.81 13.22
N TYR A 144 50.96 -20.62 13.51
CA TYR A 144 51.67 -19.62 14.30
C TYR A 144 51.79 -20.09 15.76
N ASN A 145 53.00 -20.03 16.33
CA ASN A 145 53.32 -20.56 17.66
C ASN A 145 52.78 -21.99 17.91
N ASN A 146 52.93 -22.89 16.93
CA ASN A 146 52.47 -24.28 16.99
C ASN A 146 50.98 -24.43 17.36
N GLY A 147 50.13 -23.47 16.96
CA GLY A 147 48.68 -23.52 17.17
C GLY A 147 48.23 -23.10 18.57
N SER A 148 49.13 -22.60 19.42
CA SER A 148 48.77 -22.14 20.79
C SER A 148 47.76 -20.98 20.82
N ASN A 149 47.61 -20.25 19.70
CA ASN A 149 46.62 -19.18 19.55
C ASN A 149 45.39 -19.60 18.74
N ASP A 150 45.31 -20.86 18.34
CA ASP A 150 44.18 -21.38 17.57
C ASP A 150 43.00 -21.62 18.53
N VAL A 151 41.79 -21.32 18.05
CA VAL A 151 40.55 -21.46 18.80
C VAL A 151 39.68 -22.47 18.07
N GLU A 152 39.34 -23.56 18.74
CA GLU A 152 38.42 -24.58 18.20
C GLU A 152 37.00 -24.01 18.04
N PRO A 153 36.28 -24.35 16.94
CA PRO A 153 34.89 -23.98 16.80
C PRO A 153 34.02 -24.71 17.83
N VAL A 154 32.96 -24.04 18.29
CA VAL A 154 31.95 -24.63 19.16
C VAL A 154 30.67 -24.80 18.37
N ALA A 155 30.14 -26.02 18.30
CA ALA A 155 28.88 -26.31 17.64
C ALA A 155 27.71 -25.50 18.24
N GLY A 156 26.70 -25.24 17.43
CA GLY A 156 25.44 -24.65 17.92
C GLY A 156 24.70 -25.58 18.87
N ASN A 157 23.70 -25.03 19.55
CA ASN A 157 22.81 -25.79 20.40
C ASN A 157 21.79 -26.57 19.56
N ASP A 158 21.48 -27.78 20.03
CA ASP A 158 20.33 -28.53 19.53
C ASP A 158 19.03 -27.95 20.08
N LEU A 159 18.01 -27.88 19.23
CA LEU A 159 16.66 -27.45 19.60
C LEU A 159 15.72 -28.65 19.62
N GLN A 160 14.98 -28.81 20.71
CA GLN A 160 13.86 -29.72 20.78
C GLN A 160 12.57 -28.94 20.51
N LEU A 161 11.91 -29.24 19.39
CA LEU A 161 10.62 -28.64 19.05
C LEU A 161 9.47 -29.40 19.73
N SER A 162 8.35 -28.71 19.94
CA SER A 162 7.08 -29.30 20.40
C SER A 162 6.22 -29.88 19.28
N ILE A 163 6.61 -29.67 18.03
CA ILE A 163 5.88 -30.16 16.85
C ILE A 163 5.89 -31.68 16.85
N ASP A 164 4.70 -32.28 16.87
CA ASP A 164 4.50 -33.69 16.57
C ASP A 164 4.49 -33.86 15.05
N ILE A 165 5.55 -34.48 14.52
CA ILE A 165 5.76 -34.57 13.08
C ILE A 165 4.68 -35.43 12.39
N GLU A 166 4.18 -36.49 13.04
CA GLU A 166 3.10 -37.32 12.48
C GLU A 166 1.80 -36.53 12.41
N LEU A 167 1.49 -35.73 13.44
CA LEU A 167 0.32 -34.87 13.47
C LEU A 167 0.43 -33.76 12.42
N GLN A 168 1.61 -33.15 12.27
CA GLN A 168 1.88 -32.11 11.28
C GLN A 168 1.70 -32.64 9.85
N GLU A 169 2.32 -33.77 9.50
CA GLU A 169 2.18 -34.41 8.17
C GLU A 169 0.74 -34.82 7.88
N PHE A 170 0.04 -35.34 8.90
CA PHE A 170 -1.37 -35.66 8.79
C PHE A 170 -2.22 -34.41 8.50
N GLY A 171 -1.99 -33.31 9.22
CA GLY A 171 -2.66 -32.05 8.98
C GLY A 171 -2.38 -31.46 7.60
N GLU A 172 -1.12 -31.50 7.14
CA GLU A 172 -0.74 -31.10 5.78
C GLU A 172 -1.43 -31.95 4.72
N THR A 173 -1.54 -33.27 4.95
CA THR A 173 -2.29 -34.19 4.08
C THR A 173 -3.77 -33.83 4.02
N LEU A 174 -4.41 -33.56 5.16
CA LEU A 174 -5.81 -33.14 5.20
C LEU A 174 -6.04 -31.79 4.50
N MET A 175 -5.03 -30.93 4.46
CA MET A 175 -5.09 -29.61 3.83
C MET A 175 -4.69 -29.61 2.34
N GLN A 176 -4.31 -30.75 1.77
CA GLN A 176 -4.01 -30.84 0.34
C GLN A 176 -5.19 -30.34 -0.52
N GLY A 177 -4.88 -29.52 -1.51
CA GLY A 177 -5.88 -28.90 -2.39
C GLY A 177 -6.73 -27.82 -1.72
N LYS A 178 -6.37 -27.34 -0.52
CA LYS A 178 -7.07 -26.30 0.24
C LYS A 178 -6.12 -25.18 0.63
N ILE A 179 -6.67 -23.98 0.77
CA ILE A 179 -5.94 -22.79 1.24
C ILE A 179 -6.38 -22.51 2.67
N GLY A 180 -5.44 -22.28 3.59
CA GLY A 180 -5.77 -21.98 4.98
C GLY A 180 -4.72 -22.47 5.97
N ALA A 181 -5.14 -22.81 7.19
CA ALA A 181 -4.24 -23.26 8.25
C ALA A 181 -4.92 -24.20 9.26
N ILE A 182 -4.09 -25.00 9.95
CA ILE A 182 -4.44 -25.74 11.16
C ILE A 182 -3.44 -25.36 12.24
N VAL A 183 -3.92 -25.04 13.44
CA VAL A 183 -3.09 -24.76 14.60
C VAL A 183 -3.55 -25.64 15.75
N CYS A 184 -2.62 -26.39 16.35
CA CYS A 184 -2.84 -27.24 17.51
C CYS A 184 -1.93 -26.80 18.65
N ILE A 185 -2.51 -26.51 19.82
CA ILE A 185 -1.81 -26.05 21.03
C ILE A 185 -2.12 -27.03 22.16
N GLU A 186 -1.12 -27.45 22.93
CA GLU A 186 -1.35 -28.10 24.21
C GLU A 186 -1.71 -27.02 25.26
N PRO A 187 -2.94 -27.01 25.81
CA PRO A 187 -3.39 -25.88 26.63
C PRO A 187 -2.55 -25.65 27.89
N LYS A 188 -2.10 -26.73 28.54
CA LYS A 188 -1.37 -26.67 29.81
C LYS A 188 0.00 -25.99 29.71
N THR A 189 0.66 -26.11 28.56
CA THR A 189 2.05 -25.69 28.35
C THR A 189 2.18 -24.54 27.35
N GLY A 190 1.19 -24.33 26.47
CA GLY A 190 1.31 -23.40 25.34
C GLY A 190 2.13 -23.97 24.18
N GLU A 191 2.60 -25.21 24.28
CA GLU A 191 3.35 -25.84 23.21
C GLU A 191 2.49 -26.03 21.95
N ILE A 192 3.03 -25.62 20.81
CA ILE A 192 2.39 -25.80 19.52
C ILE A 192 2.73 -27.21 19.02
N LEU A 193 1.72 -28.06 18.93
CA LEU A 193 1.83 -29.47 18.52
C LEU A 193 1.84 -29.61 17.00
N ALA A 194 1.11 -28.74 16.30
CA ALA A 194 1.09 -28.65 14.85
C ALA A 194 0.77 -27.22 14.39
N LEU A 195 1.46 -26.76 13.36
CA LEU A 195 1.33 -25.43 12.78
C LEU A 195 1.34 -25.55 11.25
N VAL A 196 0.20 -25.95 10.71
CA VAL A 196 0.03 -26.23 9.28
C VAL A 196 -0.38 -24.94 8.56
N SER A 197 0.38 -24.56 7.55
CA SER A 197 -0.01 -23.56 6.56
C SER A 197 -0.20 -24.24 5.22
N SER A 198 -1.28 -23.91 4.50
CA SER A 198 -1.58 -24.52 3.20
C SER A 198 -1.93 -23.47 2.15
N PRO A 199 -1.37 -23.56 0.93
CA PRO A 199 -0.45 -24.61 0.47
C PRO A 199 0.94 -24.50 1.11
N SER A 200 1.55 -25.64 1.44
CA SER A 200 2.93 -25.73 1.93
C SER A 200 3.89 -26.04 0.77
N TYR A 201 5.16 -26.28 1.09
CA TYR A 201 6.21 -26.69 0.16
C TYR A 201 7.18 -27.65 0.87
N ASP A 202 7.99 -28.37 0.10
CA ASP A 202 9.07 -29.19 0.66
C ASP A 202 10.24 -28.28 1.07
N PRO A 203 10.64 -28.24 2.36
CA PRO A 203 11.72 -27.36 2.83
C PRO A 203 13.07 -27.67 2.17
N ALA A 204 13.31 -28.90 1.69
CA ALA A 204 14.52 -29.27 0.96
C ALA A 204 14.69 -28.50 -0.36
N LEU A 205 13.61 -27.95 -0.93
CA LEU A 205 13.66 -27.12 -2.14
C LEU A 205 14.46 -25.82 -1.92
N LEU A 206 14.55 -25.33 -0.68
CA LEU A 206 15.26 -24.10 -0.34
C LEU A 206 16.70 -24.34 0.14
N VAL A 207 17.26 -25.51 -0.17
CA VAL A 207 18.65 -25.89 0.12
C VAL A 207 19.45 -26.08 -1.18
N GLY A 208 20.74 -25.77 -1.13
CA GLY A 208 21.70 -26.14 -2.17
C GLY A 208 21.61 -25.31 -3.46
N LYS A 209 22.06 -25.89 -4.57
CA LYS A 209 22.32 -25.19 -5.84
C LYS A 209 21.07 -24.60 -6.50
N GLU A 210 19.94 -25.30 -6.44
CA GLU A 210 18.69 -24.89 -7.09
C GLU A 210 17.84 -23.95 -6.20
N ARG A 211 18.29 -23.62 -4.98
CA ARG A 211 17.56 -22.77 -4.03
C ARG A 211 17.01 -21.51 -4.69
N SER A 212 17.84 -20.71 -5.36
CA SER A 212 17.43 -19.41 -5.92
C SER A 212 16.31 -19.54 -6.95
N LYS A 213 16.34 -20.60 -7.75
CA LYS A 213 15.30 -20.91 -8.74
C LYS A 213 14.01 -21.35 -8.03
N ASN A 214 14.11 -22.31 -7.12
CA ASN A 214 12.97 -22.82 -6.36
C ASN A 214 12.29 -21.72 -5.54
N TYR A 215 13.08 -20.87 -4.87
CA TYR A 215 12.58 -19.72 -4.14
C TYR A 215 11.81 -18.76 -5.04
N SER A 216 12.33 -18.46 -6.24
CA SER A 216 11.65 -17.64 -7.23
C SER A 216 10.34 -18.28 -7.71
N GLU A 217 10.30 -19.60 -7.92
CA GLU A 217 9.07 -20.33 -8.29
C GLU A 217 8.02 -20.28 -7.17
N LEU A 218 8.43 -20.50 -5.92
CA LEU A 218 7.55 -20.44 -4.74
C LEU A 218 7.03 -19.03 -4.48
N LEU A 219 7.88 -18.01 -4.64
CA LEU A 219 7.51 -16.60 -4.47
C LEU A 219 6.49 -16.15 -5.52
N ASN A 220 6.66 -16.58 -6.78
CA ASN A 220 5.75 -16.25 -7.88
C ASN A 220 4.51 -17.15 -7.93
N ASN A 221 4.43 -18.19 -7.08
CA ASN A 221 3.27 -19.06 -7.03
C ASN A 221 2.04 -18.26 -6.56
N ARG A 222 0.98 -18.30 -7.36
CA ARG A 222 -0.30 -17.62 -7.09
C ARG A 222 -0.85 -17.91 -5.69
N PHE A 223 -0.65 -19.13 -5.19
CA PHE A 223 -1.18 -19.54 -3.89
C PHE A 223 -0.27 -19.21 -2.71
N LYS A 224 0.86 -18.53 -2.93
CA LYS A 224 1.76 -18.02 -1.88
C LYS A 224 2.11 -19.07 -0.81
N PRO A 225 2.83 -20.14 -1.15
CA PRO A 225 3.23 -21.16 -0.19
C PRO A 225 4.26 -20.68 0.84
N LEU A 226 5.05 -19.64 0.52
CA LEU A 226 5.96 -19.01 1.48
C LEU A 226 5.23 -18.17 2.56
N PHE A 227 3.94 -17.84 2.35
CA PHE A 227 3.16 -17.07 3.30
C PHE A 227 2.56 -17.98 4.37
N ASP A 228 3.02 -17.83 5.61
CA ASP A 228 2.52 -18.60 6.74
C ASP A 228 1.15 -18.11 7.20
N ARG A 229 0.11 -18.80 6.75
CA ARG A 229 -1.29 -18.43 7.07
C ARG A 229 -1.64 -18.65 8.52
N SER A 230 -0.91 -19.51 9.23
CA SER A 230 -1.22 -19.86 10.62
C SER A 230 -0.97 -18.68 11.58
N ILE A 231 0.08 -17.89 11.32
CA ILE A 231 0.49 -16.74 12.16
C ILE A 231 0.42 -15.38 11.44
N MET A 232 0.48 -15.34 10.11
CA MET A 232 0.46 -14.09 9.33
C MET A 232 -0.91 -13.78 8.72
N GLY A 233 -1.68 -14.82 8.39
CA GLY A 233 -3.02 -14.67 7.80
C GLY A 233 -4.01 -14.12 8.81
N ALA A 234 -4.58 -12.94 8.53
CA ALA A 234 -5.60 -12.32 9.38
C ALA A 234 -6.95 -12.35 8.67
N TYR A 235 -7.91 -13.04 9.28
CA TYR A 235 -9.22 -13.33 8.68
C TYR A 235 -10.35 -12.97 9.65
N PRO A 236 -11.58 -12.71 9.18
CA PRO A 236 -12.72 -12.62 10.08
C PRO A 236 -12.89 -13.96 10.83
N PRO A 237 -12.89 -13.98 12.18
CA PRO A 237 -13.02 -15.21 12.96
C PRO A 237 -14.44 -15.82 12.83
N GLY A 238 -15.42 -15.02 12.46
CA GLY A 238 -16.82 -15.43 12.36
C GLY A 238 -17.33 -16.02 13.67
N SER A 239 -18.19 -17.04 13.59
CA SER A 239 -18.84 -17.62 14.78
C SER A 239 -17.90 -18.31 15.78
N THR A 240 -16.60 -18.51 15.48
CA THR A 240 -15.61 -18.92 16.50
C THR A 240 -15.42 -17.85 17.58
N PHE A 241 -15.84 -16.61 17.30
CA PHE A 241 -15.73 -15.48 18.20
C PHE A 241 -16.78 -15.46 19.32
N LYS A 242 -17.94 -16.10 19.11
CA LYS A 242 -19.11 -16.05 20.02
C LYS A 242 -18.86 -16.55 21.46
N PRO A 243 -18.05 -17.60 21.70
CA PRO A 243 -17.65 -17.98 23.06
C PRO A 243 -17.09 -16.81 23.88
N SER A 244 -16.20 -15.99 23.29
CA SER A 244 -15.65 -14.80 23.95
C SER A 244 -16.74 -13.78 24.31
N GLN A 245 -17.74 -13.61 23.43
CA GLN A 245 -18.85 -12.71 23.65
C GLN A 245 -19.72 -13.16 24.83
N GLY A 246 -20.05 -14.46 24.89
CA GLY A 246 -20.78 -15.04 26.03
C GLY A 246 -20.07 -14.82 27.36
N LEU A 247 -18.75 -15.07 27.41
CA LEU A 247 -17.92 -14.82 28.59
C LEU A 247 -17.96 -13.35 29.03
N ILE A 248 -17.79 -12.41 28.09
CA ILE A 248 -17.81 -10.98 28.38
C ILE A 248 -19.19 -10.56 28.92
N PHE A 249 -20.27 -11.04 28.31
CA PHE A 249 -21.62 -10.65 28.71
C PHE A 249 -22.00 -11.21 30.08
N GLU A 250 -21.58 -12.43 30.43
CA GLU A 250 -21.77 -12.97 31.79
C GLU A 250 -20.90 -12.21 32.81
N GLN A 251 -19.62 -12.00 32.53
CA GLN A 251 -18.71 -11.25 33.40
C GLN A 251 -19.22 -9.85 33.72
N GLU A 252 -19.78 -9.19 32.71
CA GLU A 252 -20.33 -7.85 32.84
C GLU A 252 -21.80 -7.84 33.29
N ASN A 253 -22.37 -8.98 33.70
CA ASN A 253 -23.77 -9.11 34.14
C ASN A 253 -24.79 -8.54 33.13
N ILE A 254 -24.49 -8.64 31.84
CA ILE A 254 -25.40 -8.30 30.75
C ILE A 254 -26.39 -9.45 30.51
N ILE A 255 -25.91 -10.68 30.70
CA ILE A 255 -26.71 -11.91 30.62
C ILE A 255 -26.45 -12.79 31.84
N ASN A 256 -27.36 -13.73 32.08
CA ASN A 256 -27.20 -14.91 32.91
C ASN A 256 -27.75 -16.14 32.17
N LEU A 257 -27.65 -17.34 32.75
CA LEU A 257 -28.13 -18.58 32.11
C LEU A 257 -29.63 -18.59 31.78
N GLY A 258 -30.45 -17.81 32.50
CA GLY A 258 -31.88 -17.65 32.24
C GLY A 258 -32.23 -16.56 31.23
N THR A 259 -31.25 -15.75 30.80
CA THR A 259 -31.48 -14.65 29.86
C THR A 259 -31.73 -15.19 28.46
N ALA A 260 -32.97 -15.04 27.98
CA ALA A 260 -33.40 -15.50 26.67
C ALA A 260 -33.58 -14.32 25.70
N TYR A 261 -32.98 -14.41 24.51
CA TYR A 261 -33.15 -13.40 23.46
C TYR A 261 -33.92 -13.95 22.25
N PRO A 262 -34.71 -13.11 21.55
CA PRO A 262 -35.43 -13.52 20.36
C PRO A 262 -34.51 -13.60 19.13
N CYS A 263 -34.75 -14.57 18.25
CA CYS A 263 -34.09 -14.72 16.96
C CYS A 263 -35.08 -15.19 15.88
N TYR A 264 -35.71 -14.23 15.20
CA TYR A 264 -36.65 -14.49 14.10
C TYR A 264 -35.89 -14.67 12.77
N ARG A 265 -35.08 -15.72 12.66
CA ARG A 265 -34.09 -15.91 11.57
C ARG A 265 -33.10 -14.74 11.45
N GLY A 266 -32.77 -14.11 12.58
CA GLY A 266 -31.84 -13.00 12.62
C GLY A 266 -32.05 -12.07 13.81
N PHE A 267 -31.13 -11.13 13.96
CA PHE A 267 -31.28 -9.93 14.78
C PHE A 267 -31.98 -8.85 13.95
N ILE A 268 -33.05 -8.27 14.48
CA ILE A 268 -33.82 -7.20 13.84
C ILE A 268 -33.96 -6.04 14.82
N SER A 269 -33.38 -4.89 14.51
CA SER A 269 -33.46 -3.69 15.36
C SER A 269 -33.26 -2.41 14.55
N GLY A 270 -34.18 -1.45 14.68
CA GLY A 270 -34.04 -0.12 14.05
C GLY A 270 -33.82 -0.16 12.53
N GLY A 271 -34.53 -1.04 11.82
CA GLY A 271 -34.39 -1.24 10.37
C GLY A 271 -33.20 -2.12 9.94
N LEU A 272 -32.27 -2.45 10.84
CA LEU A 272 -31.14 -3.34 10.56
C LEU A 272 -31.54 -4.81 10.74
N ARG A 273 -31.12 -5.66 9.78
CA ARG A 273 -31.29 -7.12 9.85
C ARG A 273 -29.96 -7.83 9.69
N VAL A 274 -29.54 -8.59 10.71
CA VAL A 274 -28.43 -9.55 10.61
C VAL A 274 -29.02 -10.94 10.55
N GLY A 275 -28.89 -11.61 9.40
CA GLY A 275 -29.50 -12.93 9.17
C GLY A 275 -28.98 -14.02 10.11
N CYS A 276 -29.84 -15.01 10.40
CA CYS A 276 -29.49 -16.23 11.13
C CYS A 276 -30.16 -17.44 10.48
N HIS A 277 -29.63 -18.63 10.72
CA HIS A 277 -30.25 -19.90 10.32
C HIS A 277 -31.35 -20.31 11.30
N GLY A 278 -32.13 -21.34 10.96
CA GLY A 278 -33.26 -21.80 11.76
C GLY A 278 -32.85 -22.59 13.00
N HIS A 279 -33.42 -22.22 14.16
CA HIS A 279 -33.34 -22.93 15.43
C HIS A 279 -34.47 -22.43 16.36
N GLY A 280 -34.65 -23.05 17.53
CA GLY A 280 -35.63 -22.61 18.53
C GLY A 280 -35.36 -21.18 19.04
N SER A 281 -36.42 -20.41 19.29
CA SER A 281 -36.38 -19.04 19.79
C SER A 281 -37.61 -18.76 20.67
N PRO A 282 -37.52 -17.95 21.74
CA PRO A 282 -36.32 -17.30 22.26
C PRO A 282 -35.29 -18.33 22.79
N ILE A 283 -34.02 -17.94 22.87
CA ILE A 283 -32.92 -18.87 23.14
C ILE A 283 -32.00 -18.31 24.24
N THR A 284 -31.48 -19.18 25.10
CA THR A 284 -30.51 -18.87 26.17
C THR A 284 -29.06 -19.14 25.73
N LEU A 285 -28.06 -18.78 26.56
CA LEU A 285 -26.64 -18.82 26.20
C LEU A 285 -26.15 -20.19 25.69
N LYS A 286 -26.38 -21.28 26.44
CA LYS A 286 -25.84 -22.61 26.07
C LYS A 286 -26.41 -23.11 24.74
N PRO A 287 -27.75 -23.10 24.52
CA PRO A 287 -28.31 -23.44 23.21
C PRO A 287 -27.91 -22.45 22.09
N ALA A 288 -27.66 -21.17 22.40
CA ALA A 288 -27.17 -20.20 21.43
C ALA A 288 -25.74 -20.51 20.97
N ILE A 289 -24.86 -21.00 21.86
CA ILE A 289 -23.53 -21.51 21.51
C ILE A 289 -23.67 -22.80 20.68
N GLN A 290 -24.52 -23.75 21.12
CA GLN A 290 -24.79 -25.02 20.43
C GLN A 290 -25.21 -24.84 18.97
N THR A 291 -26.21 -23.97 18.77
CA THR A 291 -26.79 -23.69 17.45
C THR A 291 -26.04 -22.60 16.72
N SER A 292 -25.12 -21.86 17.35
CA SER A 292 -24.45 -20.71 16.73
C SER A 292 -25.43 -19.60 16.33
N CYS A 293 -26.41 -19.28 17.18
CA CYS A 293 -27.38 -18.21 16.95
C CYS A 293 -26.66 -16.86 16.73
N ASN A 294 -26.96 -16.10 15.67
CA ASN A 294 -26.45 -14.72 15.50
C ASN A 294 -27.24 -13.74 16.37
N GLY A 295 -28.57 -13.91 16.41
CA GLY A 295 -29.49 -13.03 17.14
C GLY A 295 -29.12 -12.82 18.61
N TYR A 296 -28.78 -13.91 19.30
CA TYR A 296 -28.43 -13.90 20.72
C TYR A 296 -27.24 -12.99 21.03
N PHE A 297 -26.13 -13.13 20.29
CA PHE A 297 -24.92 -12.35 20.55
C PHE A 297 -25.06 -10.90 20.10
N CYS A 298 -25.79 -10.64 19.00
CA CYS A 298 -26.13 -9.26 18.61
C CYS A 298 -26.95 -8.57 19.70
N TRP A 299 -27.97 -9.22 20.27
CA TRP A 299 -28.73 -8.67 21.40
C TRP A 299 -27.85 -8.44 22.62
N GLY A 300 -26.99 -9.40 22.98
CA GLY A 300 -26.04 -9.26 24.09
C GLY A 300 -25.11 -8.06 23.93
N LEU A 301 -24.48 -7.90 22.75
CA LEU A 301 -23.62 -6.74 22.49
C LEU A 301 -24.41 -5.44 22.53
N LYS A 302 -25.61 -5.41 21.95
CA LYS A 302 -26.49 -4.24 22.00
C LYS A 302 -26.85 -3.86 23.43
N HIS A 303 -27.26 -4.82 24.25
CA HIS A 303 -27.60 -4.56 25.64
C HIS A 303 -26.39 -4.10 26.46
N MET A 304 -25.19 -4.58 26.15
CA MET A 304 -23.96 -4.07 26.76
C MET A 304 -23.69 -2.62 26.35
N LEU A 305 -23.66 -2.37 25.05
CA LEU A 305 -23.27 -1.08 24.48
C LEU A 305 -24.30 0.02 24.72
N ASP A 306 -25.59 -0.31 24.81
CA ASP A 306 -26.66 0.67 25.09
C ASP A 306 -26.87 0.90 26.60
N ASN A 307 -26.18 0.17 27.49
CA ASN A 307 -26.31 0.33 28.94
C ASN A 307 -25.56 1.58 29.45
N ARG A 308 -26.14 2.76 29.18
CA ARG A 308 -25.62 4.07 29.62
C ARG A 308 -25.56 4.19 31.15
N LYS A 309 -26.49 3.55 31.87
CA LYS A 309 -26.50 3.57 33.34
C LYS A 309 -25.23 2.96 33.93
N LYS A 310 -24.74 1.87 33.32
CA LYS A 310 -23.54 1.17 33.79
C LYS A 310 -22.23 1.82 33.30
N TYR A 311 -22.15 2.21 32.02
CA TYR A 311 -20.88 2.60 31.40
C TYR A 311 -20.74 4.10 31.06
N GLY A 312 -21.82 4.87 31.13
CA GLY A 312 -21.86 6.29 30.77
C GLY A 312 -22.01 6.56 29.26
N SER A 313 -21.19 5.94 28.39
CA SER A 313 -21.29 6.09 26.92
C SER A 313 -21.04 4.78 26.15
N THR A 314 -21.41 4.74 24.86
CA THR A 314 -21.15 3.58 23.97
C THR A 314 -19.65 3.32 23.89
N SER A 315 -18.88 4.38 23.69
CA SER A 315 -17.43 4.36 23.52
C SER A 315 -16.74 3.73 24.73
N LYS A 316 -17.17 4.08 25.95
CA LYS A 316 -16.65 3.47 27.19
C LYS A 316 -17.01 1.99 27.32
N ALA A 317 -18.26 1.62 27.04
CA ALA A 317 -18.69 0.22 27.05
C ALA A 317 -17.88 -0.62 26.04
N PHE A 318 -17.62 -0.06 24.85
CA PHE A 318 -16.87 -0.71 23.80
C PHE A 318 -15.38 -0.86 24.13
N GLU A 319 -14.75 0.12 24.77
CA GLU A 319 -13.37 -0.03 25.25
C GLU A 319 -13.25 -1.11 26.33
N ILE A 320 -14.26 -1.27 27.20
CA ILE A 320 -14.30 -2.38 28.17
C ILE A 320 -14.42 -3.72 27.45
N TRP A 321 -15.32 -3.83 26.48
CA TRP A 321 -15.48 -5.02 25.65
C TRP A 321 -14.16 -5.40 24.94
N LYS A 322 -13.55 -4.44 24.25
CA LYS A 322 -12.27 -4.61 23.56
C LYS A 322 -11.17 -5.06 24.52
N ARG A 323 -11.14 -4.51 25.73
CA ARG A 323 -10.13 -4.85 26.73
C ARG A 323 -10.18 -6.33 27.11
N TYR A 324 -11.37 -6.93 27.21
CA TYR A 324 -11.49 -8.39 27.36
C TYR A 324 -11.07 -9.15 26.10
N MET A 325 -11.38 -8.63 24.91
CA MET A 325 -10.89 -9.24 23.66
C MET A 325 -9.36 -9.33 23.62
N VAL A 326 -8.68 -8.29 24.11
CA VAL A 326 -7.23 -8.26 24.25
C VAL A 326 -6.74 -9.26 25.30
N ASP A 327 -7.44 -9.42 26.43
CA ASP A 327 -7.10 -10.41 27.45
C ASP A 327 -7.16 -11.85 26.92
N PHE A 328 -8.04 -12.13 25.96
CA PHE A 328 -8.09 -13.42 25.26
C PHE A 328 -6.96 -13.61 24.23
N GLY A 329 -6.16 -12.57 23.98
CA GLY A 329 -5.05 -12.59 23.03
C GLY A 329 -5.38 -12.10 21.62
N TYR A 330 -6.53 -11.41 21.42
CA TYR A 330 -6.86 -10.82 20.12
C TYR A 330 -6.34 -9.39 19.95
N GLY A 331 -6.11 -8.98 18.69
CA GLY A 331 -5.78 -7.61 18.30
C GLY A 331 -4.32 -7.18 18.51
N TYR A 332 -3.54 -8.02 19.20
CA TYR A 332 -2.10 -7.91 19.42
C TYR A 332 -1.40 -9.24 19.17
N LYS A 333 -0.08 -9.19 19.01
CA LYS A 333 0.75 -10.39 18.88
C LYS A 333 0.76 -11.16 20.20
N LEU A 334 0.59 -12.47 20.12
CA LEU A 334 0.77 -13.41 21.22
C LEU A 334 2.25 -13.60 21.57
N ASN A 335 3.14 -13.19 20.68
CA ASN A 335 4.59 -13.33 20.78
C ASN A 335 5.06 -14.77 20.62
N VAL A 336 4.50 -15.48 19.63
CA VAL A 336 5.04 -16.77 19.19
C VAL A 336 6.51 -16.62 18.82
N ASP A 337 7.30 -17.65 19.07
CA ASP A 337 8.74 -17.71 18.85
C ASP A 337 9.11 -17.95 17.37
N LEU A 338 8.30 -17.40 16.46
CA LEU A 338 8.47 -17.42 15.01
C LEU A 338 8.40 -16.00 14.44
N PRO A 339 9.08 -15.73 13.30
CA PRO A 339 9.10 -14.39 12.74
C PRO A 339 7.79 -14.12 11.97
N GLY A 340 7.43 -12.84 11.85
CA GLY A 340 6.35 -12.43 10.94
C GLY A 340 4.94 -12.51 11.51
N GLU A 341 4.75 -12.86 12.79
CA GLU A 341 3.43 -12.89 13.44
C GLU A 341 2.62 -11.60 13.19
N SER A 342 1.40 -11.76 12.71
CA SER A 342 0.42 -10.68 12.54
C SER A 342 -0.32 -10.41 13.85
N ARG A 343 -0.64 -9.14 14.11
CA ARG A 343 -1.41 -8.75 15.30
C ARG A 343 -2.92 -9.00 15.17
N GLY A 344 -3.42 -9.34 13.97
CA GLY A 344 -4.85 -9.28 13.68
C GLY A 344 -5.39 -7.84 13.79
N PHE A 345 -6.69 -7.67 14.04
CA PHE A 345 -7.29 -6.36 14.25
C PHE A 345 -8.56 -6.47 15.12
N ILE A 346 -8.54 -5.79 16.27
CA ILE A 346 -9.73 -5.53 17.07
C ILE A 346 -9.91 -4.01 17.11
N PRO A 347 -11.06 -3.48 16.63
CA PRO A 347 -11.30 -2.05 16.60
C PRO A 347 -11.39 -1.45 18.01
N ASN A 348 -11.15 -0.14 18.10
CA ASN A 348 -11.30 0.65 19.32
C ASN A 348 -12.34 1.76 19.10
N SER A 349 -12.77 2.44 20.16
CA SER A 349 -13.77 3.51 20.04
C SER A 349 -13.28 4.59 19.09
N ALA A 350 -12.00 4.99 19.19
CA ALA A 350 -11.39 6.00 18.33
C ALA A 350 -11.45 5.65 16.83
N PHE A 351 -11.42 4.36 16.48
CA PHE A 351 -11.58 3.89 15.11
C PHE A 351 -12.99 4.19 14.59
N TYR A 352 -14.02 3.89 15.38
CA TYR A 352 -15.41 4.17 15.00
C TYR A 352 -15.79 5.64 15.16
N ASP A 353 -15.22 6.34 16.14
CA ASP A 353 -15.38 7.80 16.32
C ASP A 353 -14.86 8.56 15.09
N LYS A 354 -13.82 8.05 14.43
CA LYS A 354 -13.33 8.62 13.17
C LYS A 354 -14.30 8.43 12.01
N ILE A 355 -15.05 7.32 11.98
CA ILE A 355 -15.96 6.98 10.88
C ILE A 355 -17.32 7.65 11.07
N TYR A 356 -17.88 7.55 12.27
CA TYR A 356 -19.25 7.98 12.57
C TYR A 356 -19.33 9.29 13.37
N GLY A 357 -18.20 9.75 13.91
CA GLY A 357 -18.12 10.87 14.85
C GLY A 357 -18.15 10.40 16.31
N GLU A 358 -17.41 11.11 17.16
CA GLU A 358 -17.29 10.84 18.60
C GLU A 358 -18.66 10.80 19.29
N ASP A 359 -18.94 9.68 19.97
CA ASP A 359 -20.19 9.39 20.67
C ASP A 359 -21.47 9.45 19.80
N LYS A 360 -21.35 9.44 18.46
CA LYS A 360 -22.50 9.47 17.53
C LYS A 360 -22.98 8.09 17.08
N TRP A 361 -22.13 7.08 17.19
CA TRP A 361 -22.47 5.71 16.80
C TRP A 361 -23.12 4.95 17.95
N VAL A 362 -23.99 4.01 17.57
CA VAL A 362 -24.76 3.17 18.49
C VAL A 362 -24.41 1.70 18.24
N ALA A 363 -24.86 0.80 19.09
CA ALA A 363 -24.60 -0.64 18.91
C ALA A 363 -24.98 -1.16 17.51
N ASN A 364 -26.09 -0.65 16.94
CA ASN A 364 -26.54 -1.04 15.61
C ASN A 364 -25.55 -0.64 14.51
N SER A 365 -24.73 0.39 14.70
CA SER A 365 -23.71 0.83 13.74
C SER A 365 -22.60 -0.22 13.56
N ILE A 366 -22.30 -0.99 14.61
CA ILE A 366 -21.16 -1.93 14.66
C ILE A 366 -21.57 -3.36 15.05
N ILE A 367 -22.85 -3.70 14.90
CA ILE A 367 -23.41 -4.93 15.48
C ILE A 367 -22.77 -6.22 14.94
N SER A 368 -22.14 -6.15 13.77
CA SER A 368 -21.42 -7.26 13.14
C SER A 368 -20.23 -7.75 13.99
N ASP A 369 -19.68 -6.89 14.85
CA ASP A 369 -18.60 -7.24 15.78
C ASP A 369 -19.03 -8.36 16.74
N ALA A 370 -20.31 -8.41 17.12
CA ALA A 370 -20.88 -9.41 18.02
C ALA A 370 -20.74 -10.85 17.51
N ILE A 371 -20.51 -11.03 16.20
CA ILE A 371 -20.42 -12.33 15.55
C ILE A 371 -19.06 -12.54 14.85
N GLY A 372 -18.05 -11.72 15.19
CA GLY A 372 -16.71 -11.83 14.63
C GLY A 372 -16.64 -11.48 13.14
N GLN A 373 -17.45 -10.51 12.71
CA GLN A 373 -17.51 -9.97 11.35
C GLN A 373 -17.23 -8.47 11.37
N GLY A 374 -17.38 -7.80 10.23
CA GLY A 374 -17.10 -6.37 10.10
C GLY A 374 -15.60 -6.12 10.05
N GLU A 375 -15.09 -5.29 10.94
CA GLU A 375 -13.70 -4.89 10.95
C GLU A 375 -12.79 -5.87 11.71
N ILE A 376 -13.36 -6.82 12.45
CA ILE A 376 -12.58 -7.78 13.25
C ILE A 376 -11.78 -8.74 12.36
N LEU A 377 -10.48 -8.82 12.60
CA LEU A 377 -9.58 -9.79 11.98
C LEU A 377 -8.78 -10.54 13.05
N ALA A 378 -8.61 -11.84 12.88
CA ALA A 378 -7.86 -12.71 13.77
C ALA A 378 -6.99 -13.69 12.97
N THR A 379 -5.84 -14.06 13.54
CA THR A 379 -5.04 -15.15 12.98
C THR A 379 -5.56 -16.51 13.44
N PRO A 380 -5.35 -17.59 12.66
CA PRO A 380 -5.65 -18.96 13.11
C PRO A 380 -5.00 -19.29 14.47
N LEU A 381 -3.78 -18.81 14.72
CA LEU A 381 -3.12 -18.91 16.02
C LEU A 381 -3.91 -18.22 17.14
N GLN A 382 -4.42 -17.00 16.93
CA GLN A 382 -5.27 -16.31 17.92
C GLN A 382 -6.58 -17.05 18.19
N ILE A 383 -7.17 -17.68 17.17
CA ILE A 383 -8.39 -18.50 17.34
C ILE A 383 -8.07 -19.78 18.14
N ALA A 384 -6.94 -20.44 17.87
CA ALA A 384 -6.48 -21.59 18.65
C ALA A 384 -6.17 -21.20 20.11
N ASN A 385 -5.58 -20.01 20.31
CA ASN A 385 -5.29 -19.46 21.63
C ASN A 385 -6.57 -19.21 22.44
N LEU A 386 -7.63 -18.67 21.83
CA LEU A 386 -8.94 -18.56 22.50
C LEU A 386 -9.44 -19.96 22.93
N SER A 387 -9.27 -20.98 22.09
CA SER A 387 -9.63 -22.36 22.44
C SER A 387 -8.82 -22.89 23.63
N ALA A 388 -7.50 -22.65 23.65
CA ALA A 388 -6.64 -23.02 24.77
C ALA A 388 -7.02 -22.26 26.05
N CYS A 389 -7.33 -20.97 25.94
CA CYS A 389 -7.81 -20.15 27.05
C CYS A 389 -9.10 -20.69 27.66
N ILE A 390 -10.06 -21.12 26.83
CA ILE A 390 -11.32 -21.71 27.30
C ILE A 390 -11.06 -23.11 27.90
N ALA A 391 -10.20 -23.91 27.26
CA ALA A 391 -9.80 -25.23 27.76
C ALA A 391 -9.21 -25.13 29.18
N ASN A 392 -8.36 -24.14 29.43
CA ASN A 392 -7.76 -23.84 30.73
C ASN A 392 -8.65 -23.05 31.70
N ARG A 393 -9.90 -22.75 31.31
CA ARG A 393 -10.86 -21.99 32.12
C ARG A 393 -10.35 -20.61 32.57
N GLY A 394 -9.76 -19.87 31.62
CA GLY A 394 -9.52 -18.44 31.80
C GLY A 394 -8.06 -18.02 31.85
N HIS A 395 -7.13 -18.84 31.38
CA HIS A 395 -5.75 -18.40 31.14
C HIS A 395 -5.13 -19.17 29.96
N TYR A 396 -4.11 -18.61 29.33
CA TYR A 396 -3.31 -19.32 28.33
C TYR A 396 -1.82 -19.12 28.62
N ILE A 397 -0.99 -20.04 28.13
CA ILE A 397 0.46 -19.87 28.10
C ILE A 397 0.86 -19.39 26.71
N THR A 398 1.83 -18.47 26.61
CA THR A 398 2.33 -17.97 25.32
C THR A 398 2.61 -19.13 24.34
N PRO A 399 1.93 -19.17 23.17
CA PRO A 399 2.15 -20.24 22.22
C PRO A 399 3.57 -20.26 21.67
N HIS A 400 4.23 -21.42 21.64
CA HIS A 400 5.62 -21.54 21.18
C HIS A 400 5.91 -22.90 20.53
N VAL A 401 6.87 -22.94 19.61
CA VAL A 401 7.29 -24.17 18.90
C VAL A 401 8.56 -24.80 19.46
N VAL A 402 9.42 -24.06 20.15
CA VAL A 402 10.63 -24.62 20.78
C VAL A 402 10.35 -24.98 22.23
N ARG A 403 10.31 -26.28 22.52
CA ARG A 403 10.15 -26.82 23.87
C ARG A 403 11.39 -26.58 24.72
N ASN A 404 12.58 -26.88 24.19
CA ASN A 404 13.82 -26.82 24.95
C ASN A 404 15.03 -26.55 24.06
N ILE A 405 16.01 -25.79 24.58
CA ILE A 405 17.32 -25.59 23.95
C ILE A 405 18.34 -26.41 24.75
N ILE A 406 18.93 -27.43 24.15
CA ILE A 406 19.86 -28.33 24.85
C ILE A 406 21.09 -27.54 25.34
N GLY A 407 21.36 -27.60 26.64
CA GLY A 407 22.42 -26.85 27.32
C GLY A 407 22.02 -25.45 27.82
N VAL A 408 20.87 -24.91 27.42
CA VAL A 408 20.36 -23.60 27.89
C VAL A 408 19.09 -23.74 28.72
N GLY A 409 18.18 -24.65 28.34
CA GLY A 409 16.89 -24.84 28.99
C GLY A 409 15.72 -24.19 28.26
N VAL A 410 14.56 -24.17 28.91
CA VAL A 410 13.33 -23.54 28.42
C VAL A 410 13.43 -22.01 28.57
N LEU A 411 13.08 -21.27 27.52
CA LEU A 411 13.07 -19.82 27.59
C LEU A 411 11.89 -19.31 28.43
N LYS A 412 12.17 -18.42 29.39
CA LYS A 412 11.15 -17.84 30.29
C LYS A 412 9.95 -17.24 29.54
N LYS A 413 10.19 -16.63 28.38
CA LYS A 413 9.15 -16.02 27.54
C LYS A 413 8.17 -17.06 26.96
N SER A 414 8.64 -18.29 26.72
CA SER A 414 7.81 -19.38 26.18
C SER A 414 6.78 -19.90 27.19
N ILE A 415 7.03 -19.73 28.49
CA ILE A 415 6.17 -20.24 29.58
C ILE A 415 5.41 -19.13 30.32
N GLU A 416 5.26 -17.96 29.69
CA GLU A 416 4.53 -16.85 30.29
C GLU A 416 3.03 -17.13 30.32
N ARG A 417 2.44 -17.08 31.53
CA ARG A 417 1.00 -17.25 31.76
C ARG A 417 0.27 -15.92 31.65
N HIS A 418 -0.82 -15.93 30.89
CA HIS A 418 -1.71 -14.78 30.69
C HIS A 418 -3.11 -15.13 31.23
N ASP A 419 -3.50 -14.50 32.32
CA ASP A 419 -4.81 -14.69 32.93
C ASP A 419 -5.86 -13.74 32.33
N THR A 420 -7.04 -14.28 32.06
CA THR A 420 -8.21 -13.49 31.73
C THR A 420 -8.83 -12.93 33.00
N ARG A 421 -9.43 -11.75 32.91
CA ARG A 421 -10.13 -11.10 34.03
C ARG A 421 -11.55 -11.65 34.26
N ILE A 422 -11.84 -12.84 33.73
CA ILE A 422 -13.15 -13.45 33.73
C ILE A 422 -13.17 -14.58 34.75
N LYS A 423 -14.27 -14.68 35.51
CA LYS A 423 -14.41 -15.74 36.50
C LYS A 423 -14.46 -17.11 35.84
N GLN A 424 -13.78 -18.07 36.47
CA GLN A 424 -13.70 -19.46 36.01
C GLN A 424 -15.08 -20.11 35.79
N GLU A 425 -16.07 -19.79 36.63
CA GLU A 425 -17.44 -20.33 36.55
C GLU A 425 -18.11 -20.10 35.19
N TYR A 426 -17.90 -18.95 34.55
CA TYR A 426 -18.50 -18.63 33.26
C TYR A 426 -17.89 -19.45 32.12
N PHE A 427 -16.64 -19.91 32.27
CA PHE A 427 -16.04 -20.80 31.28
C PHE A 427 -16.73 -22.16 31.25
N GLU A 428 -17.20 -22.70 32.38
CA GLU A 428 -17.93 -23.98 32.39
C GLU A 428 -19.21 -23.90 31.56
N HIS A 429 -19.94 -22.78 31.63
CA HIS A 429 -21.15 -22.58 30.84
C HIS A 429 -20.87 -22.60 29.34
N ILE A 430 -19.78 -21.94 28.92
CA ILE A 430 -19.35 -21.90 27.53
C ILE A 430 -18.86 -23.25 27.05
N VAL A 431 -18.13 -23.98 27.90
CA VAL A 431 -17.61 -25.31 27.58
C VAL A 431 -18.75 -26.32 27.43
N GLU A 432 -19.77 -26.27 28.28
CA GLU A 432 -20.98 -27.07 28.12
C GLU A 432 -21.71 -26.73 26.81
N GLY A 433 -21.87 -25.44 26.48
CA GLY A 433 -22.42 -25.02 25.19
C GLY A 433 -21.61 -25.53 23.99
N MET A 434 -20.28 -25.52 24.08
CA MET A 434 -19.37 -26.06 23.07
C MET A 434 -19.46 -27.59 22.98
N ARG A 435 -19.70 -28.29 24.10
CA ARG A 435 -19.95 -29.74 24.11
C ARG A 435 -21.28 -30.06 23.43
N MET A 436 -22.34 -29.31 23.76
CA MET A 436 -23.66 -29.43 23.12
C MET A 436 -23.59 -29.20 21.60
N ALA A 437 -22.73 -28.28 21.14
CA ALA A 437 -22.50 -28.06 19.72
C ALA A 437 -22.00 -29.32 19.01
N VAL A 438 -21.15 -30.13 19.66
CA VAL A 438 -20.59 -31.38 19.14
C VAL A 438 -21.57 -32.53 19.26
N THR A 439 -22.27 -32.68 20.39
CA THR A 439 -23.18 -33.82 20.62
C THR A 439 -24.48 -33.73 19.83
N GLY A 440 -24.98 -32.52 19.56
CA GLY A 440 -26.26 -32.34 18.86
C GLY A 440 -26.44 -31.02 18.10
N GLY A 441 -25.41 -30.19 17.98
CA GLY A 441 -25.50 -28.88 17.33
C GLY A 441 -24.71 -28.76 16.02
N THR A 442 -24.19 -27.57 15.78
CA THR A 442 -23.50 -27.23 14.51
C THR A 442 -22.20 -28.01 14.27
N CYS A 443 -21.61 -28.61 15.30
CA CYS A 443 -20.36 -29.37 15.25
C CYS A 443 -20.58 -30.90 15.24
N ARG A 444 -21.79 -31.39 14.92
CA ARG A 444 -22.15 -32.83 15.02
C ARG A 444 -21.18 -33.80 14.35
N LYS A 445 -20.58 -33.42 13.22
CA LYS A 445 -19.58 -34.26 12.52
C LYS A 445 -18.28 -34.47 13.31
N GLY A 446 -18.03 -33.63 14.31
CA GLY A 446 -16.88 -33.74 15.20
C GLY A 446 -17.11 -34.66 16.39
N ASN A 447 -18.29 -35.27 16.54
CA ASN A 447 -18.55 -36.20 17.63
C ASN A 447 -17.83 -37.53 17.38
N VAL A 448 -16.90 -37.88 18.28
CA VAL A 448 -16.14 -39.13 18.23
C VAL A 448 -16.47 -39.93 19.48
N PRO A 449 -16.96 -41.18 19.34
CA PRO A 449 -17.24 -42.03 20.50
C PRO A 449 -16.00 -42.17 21.40
N GLY A 450 -16.19 -42.00 22.71
CA GLY A 450 -15.10 -42.08 23.70
C GLY A 450 -14.22 -40.83 23.81
N LEU A 451 -14.41 -39.81 22.98
CA LEU A 451 -13.70 -38.53 23.09
C LEU A 451 -14.68 -37.40 23.41
N ASP A 452 -14.51 -36.79 24.57
CA ASP A 452 -15.31 -35.63 24.99
C ASP A 452 -14.83 -34.34 24.32
N ILE A 453 -15.04 -34.24 23.00
CA ILE A 453 -14.68 -33.05 22.21
C ILE A 453 -15.67 -31.92 22.49
N CYS A 454 -15.14 -30.72 22.75
CA CYS A 454 -15.86 -29.46 22.78
C CYS A 454 -15.45 -28.62 21.57
N GLY A 455 -16.40 -27.95 20.91
CA GLY A 455 -16.03 -27.14 19.76
C GLY A 455 -17.08 -26.14 19.30
N LYS A 456 -16.64 -25.22 18.44
CA LYS A 456 -17.44 -24.15 17.87
C LYS A 456 -17.12 -23.98 16.38
N THR A 457 -18.15 -24.06 15.56
CA THR A 457 -18.07 -23.72 14.13
C THR A 457 -17.90 -22.23 13.90
N GLY A 458 -17.14 -21.87 12.88
CA GLY A 458 -17.09 -20.56 12.27
C GLY A 458 -17.44 -20.64 10.79
N THR A 459 -18.30 -19.74 10.34
CA THR A 459 -18.47 -19.46 8.92
C THR A 459 -18.19 -17.97 8.77
N ALA A 460 -17.16 -17.63 7.99
CA ALA A 460 -16.78 -16.25 7.77
C ALA A 460 -17.18 -15.82 6.36
N GLN A 461 -17.95 -14.73 6.24
CA GLN A 461 -18.43 -14.26 4.95
C GLN A 461 -17.24 -13.86 4.07
N ASN A 462 -17.26 -14.31 2.82
CA ASN A 462 -16.28 -13.91 1.82
C ASN A 462 -17.00 -13.19 0.67
N PRO A 463 -16.85 -11.87 0.52
CA PRO A 463 -17.46 -11.12 -0.58
C PRO A 463 -17.00 -11.56 -1.98
N HIS A 464 -15.84 -12.22 -2.07
CA HIS A 464 -15.17 -12.56 -3.33
C HIS A 464 -15.29 -14.05 -3.70
N GLY A 465 -16.02 -14.85 -2.92
CA GLY A 465 -16.09 -16.29 -3.14
C GLY A 465 -17.07 -17.00 -2.23
N ARG A 466 -16.79 -18.28 -1.94
CA ARG A 466 -17.51 -18.99 -0.89
C ARG A 466 -17.00 -18.51 0.46
N ASP A 467 -17.88 -18.52 1.45
CA ASP A 467 -17.51 -18.30 2.85
C ASP A 467 -16.29 -19.15 3.27
N HIS A 468 -15.54 -18.70 4.25
CA HIS A 468 -14.46 -19.48 4.84
C HIS A 468 -15.02 -20.44 5.90
N SER A 469 -14.54 -21.67 5.88
CA SER A 469 -14.93 -22.74 6.79
C SER A 469 -13.95 -22.75 7.96
N ALA A 470 -14.42 -22.42 9.16
CA ALA A 470 -13.59 -22.37 10.36
C ALA A 470 -14.13 -23.27 11.47
N PHE A 471 -13.24 -23.69 12.36
CA PHE A 471 -13.54 -24.45 13.56
C PHE A 471 -12.53 -24.11 14.65
N MET A 472 -13.00 -24.04 15.89
CA MET A 472 -12.16 -24.11 17.06
C MET A 472 -12.70 -25.17 18.02
N GLY A 473 -11.83 -25.85 18.74
CA GLY A 473 -12.26 -26.83 19.73
C GLY A 473 -11.11 -27.33 20.57
N PHE A 474 -11.44 -28.14 21.58
CA PHE A 474 -10.44 -28.78 22.44
C PHE A 474 -10.99 -30.10 22.96
N ALA A 475 -10.07 -30.97 23.39
CA ALA A 475 -10.42 -32.25 23.98
C ALA A 475 -9.29 -32.81 24.86
N PRO A 476 -9.63 -33.69 25.80
CA PRO A 476 -11.00 -33.96 26.29
C PRO A 476 -11.61 -32.73 26.99
N MET A 477 -12.91 -32.75 27.26
CA MET A 477 -13.63 -31.63 27.92
C MET A 477 -13.04 -31.31 29.30
N ASN A 478 -12.67 -32.37 30.01
CA ASN A 478 -12.00 -32.35 31.30
C ASN A 478 -10.53 -32.77 31.10
N ASP A 479 -9.60 -32.09 31.77
CA ASP A 479 -8.15 -32.23 31.54
C ASP A 479 -7.74 -32.16 30.04
N PRO A 480 -8.00 -31.02 29.35
CA PRO A 480 -7.74 -30.88 27.92
C PRO A 480 -6.26 -31.07 27.56
N LYS A 481 -6.00 -31.88 26.54
CA LYS A 481 -4.64 -32.16 26.03
C LYS A 481 -4.32 -31.46 24.72
N ILE A 482 -5.35 -31.05 23.98
CA ILE A 482 -5.19 -30.38 22.70
C ILE A 482 -6.30 -29.36 22.49
N ALA A 483 -5.93 -28.16 22.07
CA ALA A 483 -6.80 -27.13 21.53
C ALA A 483 -6.45 -26.90 20.06
N VAL A 484 -7.45 -26.88 19.19
CA VAL A 484 -7.28 -26.81 17.74
C VAL A 484 -8.06 -25.64 17.17
N ALA A 485 -7.49 -24.94 16.20
CA ALA A 485 -8.22 -24.13 15.23
C ALA A 485 -7.92 -24.60 13.81
N VAL A 486 -8.97 -24.65 12.99
CA VAL A 486 -8.87 -24.94 11.55
C VAL A 486 -9.53 -23.79 10.81
N TYR A 487 -8.86 -23.28 9.78
CA TYR A 487 -9.40 -22.26 8.90
C TYR A 487 -9.16 -22.68 7.45
N VAL A 488 -10.22 -22.83 6.66
CA VAL A 488 -10.17 -23.21 5.25
C VAL A 488 -10.85 -22.12 4.42
N GLU A 489 -10.05 -21.43 3.61
CA GLU A 489 -10.54 -20.39 2.73
C GLU A 489 -11.44 -20.99 1.64
N ASN A 490 -12.54 -20.30 1.29
CA ASN A 490 -13.49 -20.76 0.28
C ASN A 490 -14.09 -22.15 0.54
N GLY A 491 -14.12 -22.59 1.80
CA GLY A 491 -14.64 -23.87 2.24
C GLY A 491 -16.17 -23.92 2.40
N GLY A 492 -16.86 -22.79 2.30
CA GLY A 492 -18.27 -22.63 2.64
C GLY A 492 -18.48 -22.70 4.15
N PHE A 493 -19.46 -23.49 4.59
CA PHE A 493 -19.81 -23.60 6.00
C PHE A 493 -18.71 -24.26 6.86
N GLY A 494 -18.55 -23.82 8.12
CA GLY A 494 -17.60 -24.41 9.09
C GLY A 494 -17.75 -25.93 9.28
N ALA A 495 -18.97 -26.46 9.16
CA ALA A 495 -19.27 -27.90 9.26
C ALA A 495 -18.82 -28.73 8.04
N THR A 496 -18.35 -28.09 6.96
CA THR A 496 -17.92 -28.78 5.74
C THR A 496 -16.48 -29.26 5.84
N PHE A 497 -15.55 -28.39 6.27
CA PHE A 497 -14.12 -28.71 6.34
C PHE A 497 -13.55 -28.49 7.74
N GLY A 498 -13.82 -27.33 8.37
CA GLY A 498 -13.26 -26.99 9.67
C GLY A 498 -13.53 -28.05 10.74
N VAL A 499 -14.79 -28.42 10.95
CA VAL A 499 -15.17 -29.43 11.97
C VAL A 499 -14.58 -30.81 11.69
N PRO A 500 -14.75 -31.40 10.48
CA PRO A 500 -14.13 -32.68 10.16
C PRO A 500 -12.63 -32.70 10.40
N ILE A 501 -11.89 -31.75 9.82
CA ILE A 501 -10.42 -31.68 9.92
C ILE A 501 -10.01 -31.51 11.39
N GLY A 502 -10.62 -30.57 12.13
CA GLY A 502 -10.27 -30.35 13.53
C GLY A 502 -10.54 -31.57 14.40
N SER A 503 -11.65 -32.27 14.17
CA SER A 503 -11.96 -33.51 14.90
C SER A 503 -11.02 -34.67 14.57
N LEU A 504 -10.50 -34.74 13.34
CA LEU A 504 -9.53 -35.75 12.93
C LEU A 504 -8.16 -35.49 13.56
N MET A 505 -7.74 -34.21 13.62
CA MET A 505 -6.50 -33.81 14.31
C MET A 505 -6.56 -34.17 15.79
N ILE A 506 -7.68 -33.87 16.46
CA ILE A 506 -7.90 -34.22 17.87
C ILE A 506 -7.88 -35.74 18.07
N GLU A 507 -8.58 -36.51 17.23
CA GLU A 507 -8.62 -37.97 17.33
C GLU A 507 -7.23 -38.60 17.13
N LYS A 508 -6.50 -38.16 16.10
CA LYS A 508 -5.14 -38.65 15.78
C LYS A 508 -4.18 -38.38 16.94
N TYR A 509 -4.21 -37.17 17.52
CA TYR A 509 -3.35 -36.85 18.66
C TYR A 509 -3.69 -37.66 19.92
N LEU A 510 -4.97 -37.76 20.27
CA LEU A 510 -5.38 -38.43 21.52
C LEU A 510 -5.30 -39.95 21.47
N THR A 511 -5.44 -40.57 20.29
CA THR A 511 -5.52 -42.03 20.16
C THR A 511 -4.35 -42.64 19.35
N GLY A 512 -3.49 -41.80 18.76
CA GLY A 512 -2.40 -42.21 17.88
C GLY A 512 -2.85 -42.63 16.46
N LYS A 513 -4.16 -42.80 16.21
CA LYS A 513 -4.72 -43.24 14.93
C LYS A 513 -6.05 -42.55 14.62
N THR A 514 -6.58 -42.75 13.42
CA THR A 514 -7.95 -42.34 13.06
C THR A 514 -8.83 -43.56 12.91
N THR A 515 -10.02 -43.58 13.52
CA THR A 515 -11.02 -44.63 13.29
C THR A 515 -11.96 -44.30 12.14
N ARG A 516 -11.88 -43.07 11.63
CA ARG A 516 -12.76 -42.49 10.59
C ARG A 516 -12.03 -42.29 9.26
N ASP A 517 -11.35 -43.32 8.77
CA ASP A 517 -10.48 -43.24 7.57
C ASP A 517 -11.21 -42.76 6.32
N GLY A 518 -12.49 -43.11 6.16
CA GLY A 518 -13.30 -42.60 5.05
C GLY A 518 -13.45 -41.07 5.09
N LEU A 519 -13.59 -40.47 6.28
CA LEU A 519 -13.64 -39.02 6.44
C LEU A 519 -12.27 -38.38 6.21
N ALA A 520 -11.20 -39.00 6.72
CA ALA A 520 -9.83 -38.53 6.50
C ALA A 520 -9.46 -38.53 5.01
N SER A 521 -9.76 -39.63 4.30
CA SER A 521 -9.57 -39.75 2.85
C SER A 521 -10.42 -38.74 2.08
N GLN A 522 -11.69 -38.54 2.48
CA GLN A 522 -12.54 -37.52 1.88
C GLN A 522 -11.93 -36.13 2.02
N MET A 523 -11.43 -35.78 3.22
CA MET A 523 -10.80 -34.48 3.46
C MET A 523 -9.52 -34.34 2.63
N ALA A 524 -8.62 -35.33 2.64
CA ALA A 524 -7.36 -35.27 1.89
C ALA A 524 -7.55 -35.09 0.37
N HIS A 525 -8.58 -35.70 -0.23
CA HIS A 525 -8.79 -35.66 -1.68
C HIS A 525 -9.76 -34.56 -2.18
N THR A 526 -10.44 -33.85 -1.27
CA THR A 526 -11.34 -32.76 -1.67
C THR A 526 -10.58 -31.44 -1.80
N SER A 527 -10.69 -30.77 -2.95
CA SER A 527 -10.05 -29.47 -3.19
C SER A 527 -11.04 -28.30 -3.12
N THR A 528 -10.60 -27.18 -2.54
CA THR A 528 -11.32 -25.88 -2.59
C THR A 528 -10.83 -24.96 -3.69
N TYR A 529 -9.86 -25.37 -4.51
CA TYR A 529 -9.42 -24.61 -5.68
C TYR A 529 -10.56 -24.53 -6.70
N SER A 530 -11.22 -23.37 -6.78
CA SER A 530 -12.29 -23.13 -7.76
C SER A 530 -11.71 -22.94 -9.16
N THR A 531 -12.29 -23.62 -10.15
CA THR A 531 -11.96 -23.46 -11.58
C THR A 531 -12.72 -22.30 -12.26
N LYS A 532 -13.69 -21.70 -11.57
CA LYS A 532 -14.52 -20.57 -12.05
C LYS A 532 -14.14 -19.22 -11.42
N ALA A 533 -13.58 -19.22 -10.21
CA ALA A 533 -13.02 -18.00 -9.61
C ALA A 533 -11.60 -17.74 -10.14
N TYR A 534 -10.88 -18.80 -10.50
CA TYR A 534 -9.50 -18.75 -10.99
C TYR A 534 -9.35 -19.79 -12.11
N GLY A 535 -8.76 -19.39 -13.23
CA GLY A 535 -8.77 -20.12 -14.51
C GLY A 535 -8.44 -21.63 -14.44
N LYS A 536 -8.90 -22.36 -15.47
CA LYS A 536 -8.92 -23.83 -15.57
C LYS A 536 -7.66 -24.51 -15.00
N PRO A 537 -7.81 -25.59 -14.21
CA PRO A 537 -6.69 -26.43 -13.80
C PRO A 537 -6.16 -27.18 -15.02
N VAL A 538 -4.84 -27.17 -15.20
CA VAL A 538 -4.18 -28.06 -16.14
C VAL A 538 -4.46 -29.49 -15.66
N LYS A 539 -5.22 -30.24 -16.46
CA LYS A 539 -5.53 -31.65 -16.17
C LYS A 539 -4.21 -32.42 -16.07
N ALA A 540 -3.95 -33.00 -14.91
CA ALA A 540 -2.97 -34.07 -14.78
C ALA A 540 -3.47 -35.28 -15.59
N THR A 541 -2.90 -35.53 -16.77
CA THR A 541 -3.14 -36.75 -17.53
C THR A 541 -2.20 -37.86 -17.02
N LYS A 542 -2.78 -39.06 -16.89
CA LYS A 542 -2.18 -40.34 -16.44
C LYS A 542 -1.05 -40.89 -17.34
N LYS A 543 -0.16 -40.05 -17.87
CA LYS A 543 0.96 -40.45 -18.73
C LYS A 543 2.32 -40.08 -18.11
N ASN A 544 2.42 -40.20 -16.79
CA ASN A 544 3.60 -39.81 -16.00
C ASN A 544 4.32 -41.01 -15.38
N LYS A 545 4.53 -42.08 -16.17
CA LYS A 545 5.34 -43.22 -15.69
C LYS A 545 6.37 -43.81 -16.64
N ARG A 546 6.47 -43.40 -17.91
CA ARG A 546 7.55 -43.89 -18.80
C ARG A 546 7.93 -42.82 -19.80
N LEU A 547 9.24 -42.74 -20.05
CA LEU A 547 9.95 -41.87 -20.99
C LEU A 547 10.39 -40.51 -20.43
N GLN A 548 11.40 -40.57 -19.57
CA GLN A 548 12.64 -39.87 -19.89
C GLN A 548 13.12 -40.30 -21.28
N SER A 549 13.27 -39.34 -22.19
CA SER A 549 14.40 -39.18 -23.13
C SER A 549 13.93 -38.49 -24.42
N HIS A 550 14.70 -37.48 -24.83
CA HIS A 550 14.68 -36.84 -26.16
C HIS A 550 13.42 -36.06 -26.60
N HIS A 551 13.25 -34.84 -26.05
CA HIS A 551 13.00 -33.62 -26.84
C HIS A 551 12.73 -32.45 -25.89
N LYS A 552 13.79 -31.74 -25.47
CA LYS A 552 13.67 -30.55 -24.60
C LYS A 552 14.51 -29.37 -25.10
N LEU A 553 14.66 -29.21 -26.42
CA LEU A 553 15.42 -28.07 -26.96
C LEU A 553 14.73 -27.23 -28.04
N GLN A 554 13.47 -27.50 -28.38
CA GLN A 554 12.77 -26.71 -29.40
C GLN A 554 11.44 -26.10 -28.94
N LEU A 555 10.80 -26.63 -27.89
CA LEU A 555 9.47 -26.16 -27.48
C LEU A 555 9.48 -25.00 -26.47
N THR A 556 10.64 -24.58 -25.96
CA THR A 556 10.75 -23.54 -24.92
C THR A 556 10.87 -22.12 -25.50
N MET A 557 11.02 -21.98 -26.82
CA MET A 557 11.09 -20.68 -27.48
C MET A 557 9.78 -20.27 -28.19
N GLU A 558 8.90 -21.20 -28.58
CA GLU A 558 7.64 -20.85 -29.26
C GLU A 558 6.44 -20.66 -28.32
N LEU A 559 6.39 -21.30 -27.15
CA LEU A 559 5.23 -21.19 -26.24
C LEU A 559 5.25 -19.96 -25.30
N ARG A 560 6.32 -19.15 -25.34
CA ARG A 560 6.46 -17.96 -24.47
C ARG A 560 5.94 -16.67 -25.11
N ASN A 561 5.81 -16.60 -26.45
CA ASN A 561 5.44 -15.36 -27.14
C ASN A 561 3.94 -15.20 -27.47
N ASP A 562 3.17 -16.28 -27.57
CA ASP A 562 1.78 -16.17 -28.07
C ASP A 562 0.70 -15.94 -26.98
N ASN A 563 1.01 -16.19 -25.70
CA ASN A 563 0.02 -16.04 -24.61
C ASN A 563 0.14 -14.72 -23.83
N GLU A 564 1.29 -14.04 -23.80
CA GLU A 564 1.41 -12.74 -23.11
C GLU A 564 0.74 -11.61 -23.91
N SER A 565 0.97 -11.54 -25.23
CA SER A 565 0.43 -10.49 -26.11
C SER A 565 -1.10 -10.50 -26.19
N SER A 566 -1.72 -11.69 -26.25
CA SER A 566 -3.18 -11.85 -26.30
C SER A 566 -3.89 -11.56 -24.95
N SER A 567 -3.16 -11.65 -23.83
CA SER A 567 -3.67 -11.32 -22.49
C SER A 567 -3.61 -9.82 -22.19
N LEU A 568 -2.56 -9.13 -22.68
CA LEU A 568 -2.31 -7.71 -22.42
C LEU A 568 -3.38 -6.85 -23.09
N LEU A 569 -3.68 -7.08 -24.38
CA LEU A 569 -4.75 -6.38 -25.10
C LEU A 569 -6.14 -6.55 -24.46
N LYS A 570 -6.42 -7.69 -23.82
CA LYS A 570 -7.70 -7.91 -23.11
C LYS A 570 -7.76 -7.21 -21.75
N SER A 571 -6.60 -6.94 -21.14
CA SER A 571 -6.51 -6.36 -19.81
C SER A 571 -6.57 -4.83 -19.80
N VAL A 572 -6.16 -4.18 -20.88
CA VAL A 572 -6.09 -2.71 -21.02
C VAL A 572 -7.48 -2.05 -20.96
N ASP A 573 -7.54 -0.83 -20.42
CA ASP A 573 -8.76 -0.03 -20.32
C ASP A 573 -9.08 0.68 -21.65
N TRP A 574 -9.74 -0.03 -22.55
CA TRP A 574 -10.11 0.49 -23.89
C TRP A 574 -10.98 1.74 -23.86
N ILE A 575 -11.82 1.91 -22.84
CA ILE A 575 -12.67 3.10 -22.69
C ILE A 575 -11.79 4.35 -22.59
N THR A 576 -10.73 4.30 -21.78
CA THR A 576 -9.81 5.43 -21.61
C THR A 576 -9.05 5.73 -22.89
N ILE A 577 -8.64 4.69 -23.64
CA ILE A 577 -7.96 4.85 -24.95
C ILE A 577 -8.91 5.47 -25.98
N ILE A 578 -10.18 5.04 -26.02
CA ILE A 578 -11.17 5.60 -26.95
C ILE A 578 -11.41 7.08 -26.64
N ILE A 579 -11.57 7.45 -25.36
CA ILE A 579 -11.72 8.86 -24.97
C ILE A 579 -10.48 9.67 -25.39
N TYR A 580 -9.27 9.17 -25.12
CA TYR A 580 -8.02 9.78 -25.55
C TYR A 580 -7.97 9.99 -27.09
N LEU A 581 -8.32 8.97 -27.88
CA LEU A 581 -8.33 9.06 -29.33
C LEU A 581 -9.35 10.09 -29.84
N ILE A 582 -10.55 10.12 -29.27
CA ILE A 582 -11.57 11.13 -29.60
C ILE A 582 -11.03 12.52 -29.32
N MET A 583 -10.39 12.74 -28.16
CA MET A 583 -9.85 14.05 -27.78
C MET A 583 -8.70 14.48 -28.69
N VAL A 584 -7.78 13.59 -29.05
CA VAL A 584 -6.66 13.91 -29.96
C VAL A 584 -7.14 14.22 -31.37
N VAL A 585 -8.12 13.46 -31.88
CA VAL A 585 -8.71 13.72 -33.20
C VAL A 585 -9.50 15.03 -33.21
N ALA A 586 -10.34 15.26 -32.20
CA ALA A 586 -11.06 16.52 -32.05
C ALA A 586 -10.10 17.70 -31.95
N GLY A 587 -9.03 17.57 -31.17
CA GLY A 587 -7.95 18.55 -31.07
C GLY A 587 -7.28 18.86 -32.40
N ALA A 588 -6.92 17.82 -33.17
CA ALA A 588 -6.31 18.00 -34.50
C ALA A 588 -7.26 18.72 -35.48
N ILE A 589 -8.56 18.42 -35.43
CA ILE A 589 -9.59 19.10 -36.22
C ILE A 589 -9.73 20.57 -35.79
N SER A 590 -9.76 20.84 -34.47
CA SER A 590 -9.81 22.21 -33.95
C SER A 590 -8.58 23.03 -34.32
N ILE A 591 -7.38 22.43 -34.33
CA ILE A 591 -6.15 23.09 -34.76
C ILE A 591 -6.18 23.39 -36.25
N TYR A 592 -6.69 22.48 -37.08
CA TYR A 592 -6.91 22.74 -38.50
C TYR A 592 -7.85 23.93 -38.69
N ALA A 593 -8.99 23.97 -37.99
CA ALA A 593 -9.90 25.11 -38.04
C ALA A 593 -9.23 26.43 -37.59
N ALA A 594 -8.45 26.38 -36.52
CA ALA A 594 -7.72 27.53 -35.99
C ALA A 594 -6.58 28.03 -36.91
N THR A 595 -6.11 27.24 -37.87
CA THR A 595 -4.95 27.58 -38.73
C THR A 595 -5.29 27.68 -40.22
N TYR A 596 -6.51 27.35 -40.62
CA TYR A 596 -6.98 27.36 -42.01
C TYR A 596 -6.94 28.76 -42.64
N ASN A 597 -6.44 28.87 -43.86
CA ASN A 597 -6.37 30.11 -44.63
C ASN A 597 -6.88 29.91 -46.07
N PHE A 598 -7.71 30.83 -46.59
CA PHE A 598 -8.39 30.68 -47.88
C PHE A 598 -7.45 30.88 -49.09
N ASP A 599 -6.38 31.66 -48.92
CA ASP A 599 -5.45 32.01 -50.00
C ASP A 599 -4.32 30.97 -50.21
N LYS A 600 -4.19 30.01 -49.28
CA LYS A 600 -3.24 28.88 -49.34
C LYS A 600 -3.94 27.62 -48.85
N ALA A 601 -4.89 27.11 -49.65
CA ALA A 601 -5.56 25.85 -49.36
C ALA A 601 -4.60 24.67 -49.56
N GLY A 602 -3.68 24.47 -48.62
CA GLY A 602 -2.92 23.24 -48.50
C GLY A 602 -3.83 22.07 -48.10
N SER A 603 -3.44 20.85 -48.47
CA SER A 603 -4.05 19.65 -47.91
C SER A 603 -3.89 19.67 -46.39
N MET A 604 -4.94 19.25 -45.65
CA MET A 604 -4.94 19.07 -44.18
C MET A 604 -3.73 18.27 -43.66
N PHE A 605 -3.10 17.46 -44.52
CA PHE A 605 -1.94 16.61 -44.23
C PHE A 605 -0.59 17.20 -44.67
N SER A 606 -0.53 18.47 -45.09
CA SER A 606 0.72 19.12 -45.48
C SER A 606 1.65 19.34 -44.27
N PHE A 607 2.88 18.81 -44.33
CA PHE A 607 3.87 18.95 -43.25
C PHE A 607 4.43 20.36 -43.09
N ASP A 608 4.16 21.26 -44.05
CA ASP A 608 4.52 22.67 -43.97
C ASP A 608 3.52 23.47 -43.11
N GLU A 609 2.33 22.92 -42.87
CA GLU A 609 1.29 23.55 -42.04
C GLU A 609 1.26 23.01 -40.60
N PHE A 610 0.79 23.84 -39.66
CA PHE A 610 0.64 23.47 -38.25
C PHE A 610 -0.31 22.28 -38.06
N SER A 611 -1.38 22.23 -38.85
CA SER A 611 -2.36 21.14 -38.90
C SER A 611 -1.69 19.80 -39.26
N GLY A 612 -0.94 19.73 -40.36
CA GLY A 612 -0.24 18.50 -40.77
C GLY A 612 0.86 18.08 -39.80
N LYS A 613 1.58 19.03 -39.19
CA LYS A 613 2.51 18.73 -38.08
C LYS A 613 1.78 18.15 -36.88
N GLN A 614 0.59 18.62 -36.54
CA GLN A 614 -0.20 18.06 -35.44
C GLN A 614 -0.68 16.64 -35.74
N PHE A 615 -1.12 16.35 -36.96
CA PHE A 615 -1.47 14.98 -37.36
C PHE A 615 -0.25 14.04 -37.27
N LEU A 616 0.95 14.53 -37.63
CA LEU A 616 2.19 13.80 -37.43
C LEU A 616 2.44 13.52 -35.93
N TRP A 617 2.30 14.55 -35.07
CA TRP A 617 2.45 14.39 -33.62
C TRP A 617 1.43 13.42 -33.03
N ALA A 618 0.18 13.45 -33.50
CA ALA A 618 -0.88 12.52 -33.09
C ALA A 618 -0.54 11.07 -33.48
N GLY A 619 -0.08 10.85 -34.71
CA GLY A 619 0.37 9.53 -35.16
C GLY A 619 1.56 9.01 -34.35
N LEU A 620 2.59 9.83 -34.14
CA LEU A 620 3.75 9.48 -33.32
C LEU A 620 3.37 9.24 -31.85
N SER A 621 2.45 10.04 -31.30
CA SER A 621 1.93 9.89 -29.94
C SER A 621 1.18 8.57 -29.77
N PHE A 622 0.40 8.14 -30.77
CA PHE A 622 -0.26 6.85 -30.74
C PHE A 622 0.74 5.68 -30.75
N ILE A 623 1.76 5.73 -31.62
CA ILE A 623 2.83 4.73 -31.67
C ILE A 623 3.58 4.68 -30.33
N LEU A 624 3.93 5.85 -29.78
CA LEU A 624 4.58 5.98 -28.49
C LEU A 624 3.72 5.39 -27.36
N GLY A 625 2.41 5.67 -27.34
CA GLY A 625 1.48 5.07 -26.38
C GLY A 625 1.47 3.54 -26.44
N LEU A 626 1.47 2.96 -27.65
CA LEU A 626 1.59 1.51 -27.83
C LEU A 626 2.94 0.98 -27.31
N MET A 627 4.05 1.66 -27.58
CA MET A 627 5.37 1.29 -27.04
C MET A 627 5.38 1.30 -25.51
N LEU A 628 4.77 2.31 -24.88
CA LEU A 628 4.69 2.40 -23.41
C LEU A 628 3.86 1.28 -22.78
N LEU A 629 2.85 0.77 -23.48
CA LEU A 629 2.07 -0.40 -23.05
C LEU A 629 2.85 -1.71 -23.12
N LEU A 630 3.90 -1.78 -23.93
CA LEU A 630 4.75 -2.97 -24.04
C LEU A 630 5.79 -3.06 -22.91
N ILE A 631 6.15 -1.93 -22.31
CA ILE A 631 7.12 -1.88 -21.21
C ILE A 631 6.52 -2.47 -19.93
N ASP A 632 7.21 -3.41 -19.29
CA ASP A 632 6.77 -4.04 -18.03
C ASP A 632 6.62 -3.01 -16.89
N ARG A 633 5.54 -3.12 -16.11
CA ARG A 633 5.27 -2.27 -14.94
C ARG A 633 6.47 -2.16 -13.99
N ARG A 634 7.19 -3.27 -13.77
CA ARG A 634 8.36 -3.36 -12.87
C ARG A 634 9.47 -2.40 -13.28
N VAL A 635 9.58 -2.07 -14.57
CA VAL A 635 10.54 -1.07 -15.06
C VAL A 635 10.20 0.30 -14.50
N TYR A 636 8.93 0.72 -14.56
CA TYR A 636 8.51 2.01 -14.01
C TYR A 636 8.71 2.09 -12.49
N GLU A 637 8.50 0.99 -11.76
CA GLU A 637 8.72 0.95 -10.30
C GLU A 637 10.20 0.90 -9.90
N ALA A 638 11.04 0.16 -10.63
CA ALA A 638 12.46 0.02 -10.34
C ALA A 638 13.24 1.28 -10.74
N TYR A 639 12.88 1.88 -11.88
CA TYR A 639 13.56 3.03 -12.44
C TYR A 639 12.90 4.37 -12.11
N ALA A 640 11.90 4.43 -11.22
CA ALA A 640 11.24 5.67 -10.83
C ALA A 640 12.20 6.81 -10.41
N TYR A 641 13.14 6.53 -9.50
CA TYR A 641 14.14 7.53 -9.07
C TYR A 641 15.21 7.81 -10.15
N PRO A 642 15.76 6.81 -10.87
CA PRO A 642 16.61 7.06 -12.03
C PRO A 642 15.97 7.94 -13.12
N ILE A 643 14.71 7.67 -13.49
CA ILE A 643 13.94 8.45 -14.48
C ILE A 643 13.74 9.89 -13.97
N TYR A 644 13.46 10.05 -12.68
CA TYR A 644 13.35 11.38 -12.08
C TYR A 644 14.69 12.12 -12.08
N ALA A 645 15.77 11.47 -11.66
CA ALA A 645 17.11 12.08 -11.66
C ALA A 645 17.55 12.48 -13.08
N SER A 646 17.29 11.64 -14.10
CA SER A 646 17.63 11.97 -15.48
C SER A 646 16.82 13.16 -16.00
N MET A 647 15.53 13.27 -15.66
CA MET A 647 14.72 14.44 -16.00
C MET A 647 15.16 15.71 -15.27
N ILE A 648 15.58 15.62 -14.01
CA ILE A 648 16.16 16.77 -13.29
C ILE A 648 17.46 17.22 -13.96
N VAL A 649 18.35 16.29 -14.32
CA VAL A 649 19.58 16.62 -15.06
C VAL A 649 19.26 17.29 -16.39
N LEU A 650 18.24 16.80 -17.09
CA LEU A 650 17.78 17.41 -18.35
C LEU A 650 17.24 18.83 -18.14
N LEU A 651 16.46 19.07 -17.08
CA LEU A 651 15.97 20.40 -16.67
C LEU A 651 17.08 21.34 -16.19
N ILE A 652 18.19 20.81 -15.70
CA ILE A 652 19.36 21.64 -15.37
C ILE A 652 20.13 21.97 -16.65
N ALA A 653 20.27 20.99 -17.55
CA ALA A 653 20.98 21.16 -18.81
C ALA A 653 20.30 22.18 -19.74
N THR A 654 18.96 22.20 -19.79
CA THR A 654 18.15 23.18 -20.54
C THR A 654 18.46 24.63 -20.16
N ILE A 655 18.70 24.92 -18.88
CA ILE A 655 19.03 26.28 -18.40
C ILE A 655 20.24 26.85 -19.14
N PHE A 656 21.20 25.98 -19.50
CA PHE A 656 22.45 26.36 -20.16
C PHE A 656 22.45 26.12 -21.67
N LEU A 657 21.74 25.12 -22.18
CA LEU A 657 21.80 24.67 -23.58
C LEU A 657 20.70 25.25 -24.47
N SER A 658 19.58 25.71 -23.90
CA SER A 658 18.45 26.20 -24.69
C SER A 658 18.66 27.64 -25.17
N HIS A 659 18.07 27.95 -26.33
CA HIS A 659 18.05 29.30 -26.88
C HIS A 659 16.81 30.06 -26.38
N ASP A 660 16.92 31.38 -26.27
CA ASP A 660 15.81 32.22 -25.81
C ASP A 660 14.73 32.35 -26.90
N ILE A 661 13.54 31.82 -26.62
CA ILE A 661 12.37 31.91 -27.50
C ILE A 661 11.28 32.67 -26.73
N LYS A 662 10.90 33.86 -27.23
CA LYS A 662 9.89 34.74 -26.62
C LYS A 662 10.13 35.05 -25.12
N GLY A 663 11.38 35.09 -24.66
CA GLY A 663 11.75 35.40 -23.27
C GLY A 663 11.93 34.17 -22.37
N SER A 664 11.81 32.96 -22.92
CA SER A 664 11.91 31.68 -22.21
C SER A 664 13.04 30.79 -22.73
N ARG A 665 13.68 30.06 -21.81
CA ARG A 665 14.81 29.13 -22.06
C ARG A 665 14.43 27.69 -21.72
N SER A 666 13.42 27.17 -22.42
CA SER A 666 12.79 25.89 -22.11
C SER A 666 12.75 24.88 -23.24
N TRP A 667 13.17 25.28 -24.45
CA TRP A 667 13.07 24.47 -25.66
C TRP A 667 14.44 23.97 -26.10
N LEU A 668 14.56 22.65 -26.24
CA LEU A 668 15.70 21.99 -26.87
C LEU A 668 15.38 21.69 -28.34
N SER A 669 16.10 22.33 -29.26
CA SER A 669 15.96 22.12 -30.70
C SER A 669 16.84 20.96 -31.16
N LEU A 670 16.23 19.85 -31.57
CA LEU A 670 16.88 18.66 -32.13
C LEU A 670 16.49 18.53 -33.61
N GLY A 671 17.14 19.31 -34.47
CA GLY A 671 16.82 19.35 -35.91
C GLY A 671 15.37 19.81 -36.16
N PRO A 672 14.51 19.02 -36.84
CA PRO A 672 13.12 19.41 -37.12
C PRO A 672 12.18 19.30 -35.91
N VAL A 673 12.66 18.76 -34.78
CA VAL A 673 11.87 18.53 -33.57
C VAL A 673 12.32 19.45 -32.44
N SER A 674 11.37 20.07 -31.76
CA SER A 674 11.60 20.85 -30.54
C SER A 674 10.94 20.17 -29.35
N LEU A 675 11.74 19.91 -28.31
CA LEU A 675 11.27 19.25 -27.10
C LEU A 675 11.34 20.19 -25.90
N GLN A 676 10.29 20.16 -25.06
CA GLN A 676 10.22 20.90 -23.80
C GLN A 676 10.34 19.91 -22.63
N PRO A 677 11.51 19.81 -21.96
CA PRO A 677 11.71 18.83 -20.88
C PRO A 677 10.76 18.96 -19.69
N ALA A 678 10.27 20.17 -19.40
CA ALA A 678 9.28 20.41 -18.35
C ALA A 678 7.99 19.57 -18.52
N GLU A 679 7.58 19.27 -19.76
CA GLU A 679 6.42 18.44 -20.06
C GLU A 679 6.66 16.96 -19.68
N PHE A 680 7.87 16.46 -19.92
CA PHE A 680 8.27 15.08 -19.60
C PHE A 680 8.60 14.90 -18.11
N ALA A 681 9.12 15.93 -17.44
CA ALA A 681 9.39 15.87 -16.01
C ALA A 681 8.12 15.63 -15.16
N LYS A 682 6.92 15.88 -15.70
CA LYS A 682 5.64 15.64 -15.00
C LYS A 682 5.44 14.16 -14.66
N PHE A 683 5.62 13.26 -15.63
CA PHE A 683 5.43 11.82 -15.39
C PHE A 683 6.57 11.26 -14.52
N ALA A 684 7.79 11.77 -14.68
CA ALA A 684 8.93 11.37 -13.86
C ALA A 684 8.74 11.76 -12.38
N THR A 685 8.22 12.96 -12.13
CA THR A 685 7.89 13.44 -10.78
C THR A 685 6.74 12.63 -10.18
N ALA A 686 5.72 12.31 -10.97
CA ALA A 686 4.63 11.43 -10.54
C ALA A 686 5.14 10.01 -10.16
N LEU A 687 6.08 9.45 -10.93
CA LEU A 687 6.69 8.15 -10.63
C LEU A 687 7.54 8.18 -9.35
N ALA A 688 8.37 9.22 -9.17
CA ALA A 688 9.19 9.38 -7.96
C ALA A 688 8.33 9.57 -6.71
N LEU A 689 7.27 10.36 -6.81
CA LEU A 689 6.31 10.55 -5.72
C LEU A 689 5.59 9.22 -5.42
N ALA A 690 5.10 8.52 -6.43
CA ALA A 690 4.51 7.19 -6.26
C ALA A 690 5.45 6.19 -5.57
N LYS A 691 6.74 6.19 -5.94
CA LYS A 691 7.77 5.32 -5.32
C LYS A 691 8.01 5.65 -3.85
N LEU A 692 8.04 6.94 -3.51
CA LEU A 692 8.19 7.38 -2.12
C LEU A 692 7.06 6.83 -1.25
N PHE A 693 5.80 6.99 -1.70
CA PHE A 693 4.62 6.54 -0.95
C PHE A 693 4.47 5.02 -0.86
N ASP A 694 5.10 4.27 -1.76
CA ASP A 694 5.12 2.81 -1.76
C ASP A 694 6.17 2.21 -0.82
N THR A 695 7.04 3.04 -0.22
CA THR A 695 8.05 2.58 0.73
C THR A 695 7.42 2.03 2.01
N TYR A 696 7.92 0.88 2.50
CA TYR A 696 7.41 0.25 3.70
C TYR A 696 7.48 1.18 4.92
N GLY A 697 6.37 1.33 5.65
CA GLY A 697 6.27 2.21 6.81
C GLY A 697 6.18 3.71 6.49
N PHE A 698 6.05 4.12 5.22
CA PHE A 698 5.85 5.53 4.87
C PHE A 698 4.50 6.04 5.40
N ALA A 699 4.54 7.12 6.19
CA ALA A 699 3.39 7.85 6.70
C ALA A 699 3.62 9.35 6.53
N LEU A 700 2.68 10.04 5.86
CA LEU A 700 2.80 11.47 5.55
C LEU A 700 2.73 12.37 6.79
N ASN A 701 2.46 11.83 7.97
CA ASN A 701 2.34 12.60 9.23
C ASN A 701 3.69 12.87 9.94
N SER A 702 4.82 12.43 9.36
CA SER A 702 6.15 12.76 9.86
C SER A 702 6.70 13.99 9.15
N LEU A 703 7.26 14.93 9.91
CA LEU A 703 7.88 16.16 9.40
C LEU A 703 8.95 15.85 8.33
N ARG A 704 9.76 14.81 8.55
CA ARG A 704 10.77 14.33 7.58
C ARG A 704 10.13 13.90 6.25
N ASN A 705 8.99 13.21 6.31
CA ASN A 705 8.32 12.70 5.11
C ASN A 705 7.64 13.84 4.33
N TYR A 706 7.13 14.86 5.02
CA TYR A 706 6.71 16.12 4.38
C TYR A 706 7.85 16.80 3.64
N PHE A 707 9.04 16.88 4.27
CA PHE A 707 10.22 17.47 3.62
C PHE A 707 10.65 16.70 2.38
N ILE A 708 10.69 15.36 2.42
CA ILE A 708 11.10 14.55 1.26
C ILE A 708 10.07 14.67 0.13
N ALA A 709 8.77 14.58 0.43
CA ALA A 709 7.71 14.74 -0.57
C ALA A 709 7.72 16.15 -1.17
N GLY A 710 7.88 17.18 -0.32
CA GLY A 710 8.04 18.57 -0.74
C GLY A 710 9.27 18.78 -1.62
N PHE A 711 10.40 18.17 -1.28
CA PHE A 711 11.62 18.24 -2.08
C PHE A 711 11.43 17.65 -3.48
N ILE A 712 10.80 16.48 -3.59
CA ILE A 712 10.51 15.84 -4.90
C ILE A 712 9.64 16.76 -5.78
N ILE A 713 8.69 17.47 -5.19
CA ILE A 713 7.78 18.39 -5.92
C ILE A 713 8.47 19.73 -6.23
N CYS A 714 9.22 20.30 -5.29
CA CYS A 714 9.82 21.63 -5.43
C CYS A 714 11.06 21.64 -6.32
N LEU A 715 11.82 20.55 -6.42
CA LEU A 715 13.05 20.52 -7.22
C LEU A 715 12.80 20.77 -8.73
N PRO A 716 11.83 20.13 -9.41
CA PRO A 716 11.43 20.50 -10.76
C PRO A 716 10.94 21.94 -10.87
N ILE A 717 10.15 22.41 -9.90
CA ILE A 717 9.62 23.79 -9.87
C ILE A 717 10.77 24.81 -9.90
N ILE A 718 11.80 24.61 -9.08
CA ILE A 718 12.95 25.50 -9.01
C ILE A 718 13.70 25.53 -10.35
N CYS A 719 13.92 24.36 -10.97
CA CYS A 719 14.59 24.28 -12.27
C CYS A 719 13.78 24.99 -13.37
N ILE A 720 12.47 24.74 -13.43
CA ILE A 720 11.58 25.33 -14.45
C ILE A 720 11.43 26.85 -14.26
N ILE A 721 11.41 27.35 -13.01
CA ILE A 721 11.45 28.79 -12.75
C ILE A 721 12.76 29.40 -13.25
N ALA A 722 13.89 28.71 -13.09
CA ALA A 722 15.18 29.16 -13.62
C ALA A 722 15.23 29.17 -15.16
N GLU A 723 14.46 28.30 -15.83
CA GLU A 723 14.20 28.33 -17.29
C GLU A 723 13.31 29.51 -17.73
N LYS A 724 12.75 30.27 -16.78
CA LYS A 724 11.74 31.33 -16.97
C LYS A 724 10.38 30.83 -17.47
N GLU A 725 10.04 29.56 -17.20
CA GLU A 725 8.75 28.93 -17.53
C GLU A 725 7.81 28.84 -16.33
N THR A 726 7.42 29.98 -15.78
CA THR A 726 6.61 30.00 -14.55
C THR A 726 5.25 29.32 -14.70
N GLY A 727 4.72 29.21 -15.92
CA GLY A 727 3.46 28.53 -16.18
C GLY A 727 3.54 27.03 -15.97
N SER A 728 4.52 26.37 -16.58
CA SER A 728 4.76 24.95 -16.37
C SER A 728 5.17 24.62 -14.94
N ALA A 729 5.88 25.53 -14.25
CA ALA A 729 6.22 25.36 -12.84
C ALA A 729 4.98 25.31 -11.94
N LEU A 730 3.98 26.16 -12.20
CA LEU A 730 2.75 26.22 -11.41
C LEU A 730 1.94 24.92 -11.48
N VAL A 731 2.03 24.17 -12.59
CA VAL A 731 1.35 22.88 -12.76
C VAL A 731 1.72 21.87 -11.67
N TYR A 732 2.97 21.87 -11.21
CA TYR A 732 3.46 20.94 -10.17
C TYR A 732 2.84 21.20 -8.80
N THR A 733 2.32 22.41 -8.55
CA THR A 733 1.60 22.72 -7.31
C THR A 733 0.30 21.90 -7.17
N SER A 734 -0.26 21.43 -8.29
CA SER A 734 -1.44 20.54 -8.28
C SER A 734 -1.20 19.21 -7.56
N LEU A 735 0.06 18.77 -7.40
CA LEU A 735 0.39 17.56 -6.64
C LEU A 735 0.04 17.68 -5.15
N ILE A 736 -0.28 18.89 -4.65
CA ILE A 736 -0.86 19.07 -3.31
C ILE A 736 -2.16 18.28 -3.12
N PHE A 737 -2.96 18.07 -4.17
CA PHE A 737 -4.17 17.24 -4.11
C PHE A 737 -3.83 15.75 -3.90
N VAL A 738 -2.69 15.29 -4.43
CA VAL A 738 -2.17 13.93 -4.19
C VAL A 738 -1.75 13.77 -2.73
N LEU A 739 -1.03 14.76 -2.18
CA LEU A 739 -0.65 14.77 -0.78
C LEU A 739 -1.87 14.75 0.14
N TYR A 740 -2.90 15.55 -0.17
CA TYR A 740 -4.18 15.55 0.56
C TYR A 740 -4.86 14.18 0.52
N ARG A 741 -4.95 13.57 -0.65
CA ARG A 741 -5.56 12.24 -0.82
C ARG A 741 -4.84 11.13 -0.05
N GLU A 742 -3.52 11.24 0.11
CA GLU A 742 -2.70 10.26 0.86
C GLU A 742 -2.51 10.62 2.35
N GLY A 743 -3.25 11.62 2.86
CA GLY A 743 -3.39 11.87 4.30
C GLY A 743 -2.82 13.19 4.81
N MET A 744 -2.45 14.13 3.93
CA MET A 744 -2.07 15.48 4.37
C MET A 744 -3.26 16.18 5.03
N SER A 745 -2.96 16.94 6.08
CA SER A 745 -3.96 17.74 6.78
C SER A 745 -4.70 18.70 5.84
N GLY A 746 -6.03 18.71 5.91
CA GLY A 746 -6.86 19.68 5.17
C GLY A 746 -6.55 21.15 5.52
N PHE A 747 -5.89 21.40 6.66
CA PHE A 747 -5.43 22.75 7.01
C PHE A 747 -4.38 23.29 6.05
N VAL A 748 -3.58 22.43 5.41
CA VAL A 748 -2.59 22.89 4.43
C VAL A 748 -3.28 23.43 3.18
N LEU A 749 -4.33 22.75 2.70
CA LEU A 749 -5.16 23.25 1.60
C LEU A 749 -5.89 24.53 1.99
N PHE A 750 -6.44 24.58 3.20
CA PHE A 750 -7.11 25.78 3.72
C PHE A 750 -6.16 26.98 3.82
N ALA A 751 -4.94 26.78 4.30
CA ALA A 751 -3.90 27.82 4.34
C ALA A 751 -3.52 28.29 2.93
N GLY A 752 -3.39 27.39 1.95
CA GLY A 752 -3.16 27.73 0.55
C GLY A 752 -4.28 28.59 -0.04
N LEU A 753 -5.55 28.26 0.24
CA LEU A 753 -6.70 29.07 -0.19
C LEU A 753 -6.69 30.46 0.44
N CYS A 754 -6.36 30.55 1.74
CA CYS A 754 -6.21 31.82 2.44
C CYS A 754 -5.09 32.66 1.81
N ALA A 755 -3.93 32.07 1.52
CA ALA A 755 -2.81 32.75 0.89
C ALA A 755 -3.19 33.36 -0.48
N ILE A 756 -3.91 32.62 -1.33
CA ILE A 756 -4.40 33.12 -2.63
C ILE A 756 -5.40 34.27 -2.41
N THR A 757 -6.31 34.13 -1.45
CA THR A 757 -7.32 35.17 -1.16
C THR A 757 -6.65 36.44 -0.64
N TYR A 758 -5.68 36.32 0.27
CA TYR A 758 -4.92 37.46 0.79
C TYR A 758 -4.18 38.17 -0.33
N PHE A 759 -3.49 37.41 -1.19
CA PHE A 759 -2.78 37.95 -2.35
C PHE A 759 -3.71 38.76 -3.27
N VAL A 760 -4.85 38.19 -3.65
CA VAL A 760 -5.82 38.86 -4.55
C VAL A 760 -6.43 40.11 -3.92
N VAL A 761 -6.83 40.04 -2.65
CA VAL A 761 -7.51 41.14 -1.95
C VAL A 761 -6.56 42.31 -1.69
N VAL A 762 -5.33 42.05 -1.25
CA VAL A 762 -4.32 43.10 -1.01
C VAL A 762 -4.05 43.86 -2.30
N LEU A 763 -3.81 43.15 -3.41
CA LEU A 763 -3.49 43.79 -4.69
C LEU A 763 -4.68 44.54 -5.30
N LYS A 764 -5.87 43.92 -5.34
CA LYS A 764 -7.06 44.51 -6.00
C LYS A 764 -7.50 45.82 -5.36
N PHE A 765 -7.39 45.93 -4.04
CA PHE A 765 -7.89 47.08 -3.27
C PHE A 765 -6.76 47.92 -2.68
N ALA A 766 -5.58 47.93 -3.32
CA ALA A 766 -4.42 48.68 -2.84
C ALA A 766 -4.59 50.21 -2.96
N ALA A 767 -5.40 50.70 -3.90
CA ALA A 767 -5.50 52.13 -4.23
C ALA A 767 -6.34 52.97 -3.23
N VAL A 768 -7.32 52.36 -2.57
CA VAL A 768 -8.22 53.06 -1.64
C VAL A 768 -7.63 53.00 -0.24
N MET A 769 -7.52 54.12 0.45
CA MET A 769 -6.98 54.18 1.82
C MET A 769 -8.10 54.29 2.86
N ILE A 770 -8.04 53.47 3.91
CA ILE A 770 -8.93 53.52 5.08
C ILE A 770 -8.07 53.47 6.33
N MET A 771 -8.32 54.35 7.30
CA MET A 771 -7.54 54.45 8.55
C MET A 771 -6.02 54.57 8.30
N GLY A 772 -5.59 55.19 7.19
CA GLY A 772 -4.19 55.34 6.84
C GLY A 772 -3.49 54.07 6.34
N ILE A 773 -4.24 53.00 6.01
CA ILE A 773 -3.73 51.78 5.38
C ILE A 773 -4.53 51.44 4.11
N PRO A 774 -3.98 50.66 3.16
CA PRO A 774 -4.73 50.22 1.99
C PRO A 774 -5.97 49.38 2.36
N LEU A 775 -7.07 49.58 1.64
CA LEU A 775 -8.36 48.89 1.85
C LEU A 775 -8.19 47.37 1.73
N GLY A 776 -7.35 46.89 0.82
CA GLY A 776 -7.03 45.46 0.70
C GLY A 776 -6.41 44.90 1.99
N THR A 777 -5.43 45.60 2.56
CA THR A 777 -4.81 45.25 3.84
C THR A 777 -5.82 45.27 4.99
N PHE A 778 -6.69 46.28 5.04
CA PHE A 778 -7.79 46.37 6.00
C PHE A 778 -8.71 45.14 5.93
N ILE A 779 -9.15 44.77 4.72
CA ILE A 779 -10.04 43.62 4.51
C ILE A 779 -9.36 42.31 4.94
N VAL A 780 -8.08 42.11 4.62
CA VAL A 780 -7.35 40.89 5.02
C VAL A 780 -7.23 40.78 6.54
N PHE A 781 -6.97 41.87 7.26
CA PHE A 781 -6.98 41.83 8.73
C PHE A 781 -8.34 41.39 9.29
N ILE A 782 -9.45 41.88 8.73
CA ILE A 782 -10.80 41.45 9.10
C ILE A 782 -11.00 39.96 8.79
N ILE A 783 -10.56 39.48 7.63
CA ILE A 783 -10.61 38.05 7.29
C ILE A 783 -9.82 37.23 8.32
N ILE A 784 -8.61 37.63 8.69
CA ILE A 784 -7.79 36.94 9.70
C ILE A 784 -8.53 36.88 11.03
N MET A 785 -9.14 37.98 11.47
CA MET A 785 -9.91 38.03 12.72
C MET A 785 -11.12 37.08 12.68
N VAL A 786 -11.90 37.09 11.59
CA VAL A 786 -13.05 36.21 11.40
C VAL A 786 -12.63 34.74 11.35
N LEU A 787 -11.56 34.41 10.63
CA LEU A 787 -11.02 33.05 10.55
C LEU A 787 -10.49 32.58 11.90
N THR A 788 -9.85 33.45 12.67
CA THR A 788 -9.38 33.13 14.03
C THR A 788 -10.56 32.76 14.93
N VAL A 789 -11.64 33.57 14.93
CA VAL A 789 -12.87 33.26 15.68
C VAL A 789 -13.52 31.97 15.18
N GLY A 790 -13.60 31.78 13.85
CA GLY A 790 -14.14 30.56 13.24
C GLY A 790 -13.34 29.31 13.62
N MET A 791 -12.01 29.40 13.65
CA MET A 791 -11.16 28.30 14.11
C MET A 791 -11.36 28.01 15.61
N LEU A 792 -11.52 29.03 16.46
CA LEU A 792 -11.85 28.80 17.86
C LEU A 792 -13.22 28.10 18.03
N ALA A 793 -14.21 28.51 17.23
CA ALA A 793 -15.58 28.00 17.29
C ALA A 793 -15.70 26.56 16.76
N PHE A 794 -15.15 26.28 15.58
CA PHE A 794 -15.38 25.03 14.86
C PHE A 794 -14.24 24.02 15.02
N TYR A 795 -12.98 24.50 15.09
CA TYR A 795 -11.80 23.62 15.22
C TYR A 795 -11.43 23.37 16.68
N CYS A 796 -11.25 24.41 17.49
CA CYS A 796 -10.99 24.25 18.92
C CYS A 796 -12.24 23.82 19.69
N ARG A 797 -13.44 24.16 19.18
CA ARG A 797 -14.73 23.93 19.84
C ARG A 797 -14.83 24.54 21.24
N SER A 798 -14.07 25.60 21.51
CA SER A 798 -14.06 26.29 22.81
C SER A 798 -15.01 27.50 22.76
N TYR A 799 -16.18 27.37 23.38
CA TYR A 799 -17.18 28.45 23.42
C TYR A 799 -16.68 29.67 24.19
N ILE A 800 -15.97 29.45 25.31
CA ILE A 800 -15.48 30.53 26.18
C ILE A 800 -14.45 31.39 25.44
N LEU A 801 -13.44 30.75 24.83
CA LEU A 801 -12.43 31.47 24.05
C LEU A 801 -13.07 32.19 22.84
N THR A 802 -13.95 31.51 22.11
CA THR A 802 -14.66 32.09 20.95
C THR A 802 -15.45 33.34 21.34
N ARG A 803 -16.28 33.25 22.38
CA ARG A 803 -17.10 34.35 22.86
C ARG A 803 -16.23 35.52 23.29
N ASN A 804 -15.20 35.27 24.09
CA ASN A 804 -14.38 36.34 24.66
C ASN A 804 -13.53 37.05 23.58
N VAL A 805 -12.95 36.31 22.62
CA VAL A 805 -12.22 36.90 21.50
C VAL A 805 -13.15 37.68 20.57
N LEU A 806 -14.33 37.14 20.24
CA LEU A 806 -15.32 37.82 19.40
C LEU A 806 -15.83 39.12 20.06
N LEU A 807 -16.18 39.07 21.35
CA LEU A 807 -16.60 40.26 22.09
C LEU A 807 -15.47 41.30 22.18
N GLY A 808 -14.22 40.85 22.37
CA GLY A 808 -13.05 41.73 22.34
C GLY A 808 -12.89 42.46 20.99
N TYR A 809 -13.03 41.72 19.88
CA TYR A 809 -12.99 42.30 18.53
C TYR A 809 -14.12 43.31 18.31
N LEU A 810 -15.37 42.96 18.65
CA LEU A 810 -16.52 43.87 18.50
C LEU A 810 -16.40 45.12 19.39
N ALA A 811 -15.98 44.97 20.64
CA ALA A 811 -15.78 46.09 21.56
C ALA A 811 -14.67 47.03 21.07
N SER A 812 -13.53 46.48 20.60
CA SER A 812 -12.44 47.29 20.05
C SER A 812 -12.87 48.07 18.80
N ALA A 813 -13.68 47.46 17.92
CA ALA A 813 -14.23 48.12 16.74
C ALA A 813 -15.21 49.26 17.11
N ALA A 814 -16.07 49.04 18.12
CA ALA A 814 -16.99 50.07 18.60
C ALA A 814 -16.24 51.27 19.24
N ILE A 815 -15.18 51.00 20.00
CA ILE A 815 -14.33 52.05 20.60
C ILE A 815 -13.69 52.89 19.50
N VAL A 816 -13.04 52.26 18.52
CA VAL A 816 -12.39 52.99 17.42
C VAL A 816 -13.39 53.72 16.54
N GLY A 817 -14.56 53.13 16.25
CA GLY A 817 -15.63 53.80 15.53
C GLY A 817 -16.16 55.05 16.25
N THR A 818 -16.28 54.97 17.58
CA THR A 818 -16.68 56.11 18.42
C THR A 818 -15.61 57.19 18.41
N LEU A 819 -14.33 56.84 18.57
CA LEU A 819 -13.21 57.78 18.51
C LEU A 819 -13.13 58.48 17.14
N ALA A 820 -13.36 57.73 16.05
CA ALA A 820 -13.41 58.29 14.70
C ALA A 820 -14.57 59.28 14.53
N TYR A 821 -15.73 59.01 15.14
CA TYR A 821 -16.87 59.94 15.14
C TYR A 821 -16.54 61.28 15.83
N PHE A 822 -15.72 61.25 16.89
CA PHE A 822 -15.20 62.44 17.56
C PHE A 822 -13.97 63.06 16.88
N GLY A 823 -13.63 62.63 15.65
CA GLY A 823 -12.54 63.19 14.85
C GLY A 823 -11.15 62.66 15.19
N ILE A 824 -11.02 61.65 16.05
CA ILE A 824 -9.74 61.02 16.40
C ILE A 824 -9.50 59.84 15.46
N ILE A 825 -8.60 60.01 14.49
CA ILE A 825 -8.26 58.96 13.52
C ILE A 825 -7.07 58.14 14.05
N ILE A 826 -7.29 56.86 14.29
CA ILE A 826 -6.25 55.91 14.69
C ILE A 826 -5.66 55.23 13.43
N ASN A 827 -4.34 55.09 13.39
CA ASN A 827 -3.67 54.36 12.32
C ASN A 827 -4.09 52.87 12.32
N GLY A 828 -4.51 52.36 11.17
CA GLY A 828 -5.03 51.00 11.00
C GLY A 828 -4.05 49.90 11.39
N TYR A 829 -2.74 50.05 11.09
CA TYR A 829 -1.74 49.07 11.50
C TYR A 829 -1.64 48.97 13.02
N ILE A 830 -1.60 50.12 13.71
CA ILE A 830 -1.54 50.18 15.17
C ILE A 830 -2.77 49.50 15.77
N TYR A 831 -3.96 49.80 15.24
CA TYR A 831 -5.20 49.18 15.70
C TYR A 831 -5.18 47.65 15.54
N PHE A 832 -4.98 47.14 14.32
CA PHE A 832 -5.06 45.70 14.08
C PHE A 832 -3.97 44.89 14.78
N PHE A 833 -2.72 45.39 14.83
CA PHE A 833 -1.66 44.71 15.59
C PHE A 833 -1.96 44.66 17.08
N THR A 834 -2.51 45.73 17.65
CA THR A 834 -2.88 45.76 19.06
C THR A 834 -3.98 44.76 19.35
N VAL A 835 -5.05 44.76 18.55
CA VAL A 835 -6.21 43.88 18.76
C VAL A 835 -5.88 42.41 18.54
N ILE A 836 -5.14 42.08 17.47
CA ILE A 836 -4.68 40.71 17.21
C ILE A 836 -3.61 40.28 18.22
N GLY A 837 -2.72 41.18 18.64
CA GLY A 837 -1.73 40.92 19.68
C GLY A 837 -2.38 40.59 21.02
N VAL A 838 -3.39 41.37 21.45
CA VAL A 838 -4.16 41.11 22.67
C VAL A 838 -4.93 39.78 22.57
N SER A 839 -5.51 39.45 21.40
CA SER A 839 -6.18 38.16 21.24
C SER A 839 -5.20 36.99 21.28
N VAL A 840 -4.02 37.10 20.68
CA VAL A 840 -2.94 36.10 20.78
C VAL A 840 -2.47 35.94 22.23
N LEU A 841 -2.26 37.02 22.97
CA LEU A 841 -1.92 36.96 24.40
C LEU A 841 -3.01 36.27 25.24
N TYR A 842 -4.28 36.55 24.94
CA TYR A 842 -5.40 35.86 25.58
C TYR A 842 -5.46 34.36 25.21
N LEU A 843 -5.09 33.99 23.99
CA LEU A 843 -4.99 32.58 23.58
C LEU A 843 -3.85 31.84 24.30
N ILE A 844 -2.77 32.52 24.70
CA ILE A 844 -1.72 31.92 25.55
C ILE A 844 -2.29 31.48 26.90
N TYR A 845 -3.18 32.28 27.51
CA TYR A 845 -3.94 31.85 28.69
C TYR A 845 -4.82 30.62 28.37
N GLY A 846 -5.47 30.62 27.21
CA GLY A 846 -6.25 29.48 26.71
C GLY A 846 -5.47 28.16 26.57
N LEU A 847 -4.14 28.21 26.37
CA LEU A 847 -3.29 27.00 26.32
C LEU A 847 -3.30 26.21 27.64
N PHE A 848 -3.56 26.86 28.77
CA PHE A 848 -3.58 26.18 30.08
C PHE A 848 -4.93 25.54 30.42
N HIS A 849 -5.98 25.85 29.66
CA HIS A 849 -7.36 25.45 29.98
C HIS A 849 -8.00 24.57 28.90
N ASP A 850 -7.62 24.76 27.64
CA ASP A 850 -8.14 24.02 26.48
C ASP A 850 -7.05 23.13 25.83
N ASP A 851 -7.40 22.38 24.78
CA ASP A 851 -6.48 21.50 24.05
C ASP A 851 -5.29 22.30 23.47
N VAL A 852 -4.13 22.18 24.12
CA VAL A 852 -2.88 22.88 23.81
C VAL A 852 -2.56 22.82 22.33
N ARG A 853 -2.74 21.65 21.67
CA ARG A 853 -2.36 21.48 20.27
C ARG A 853 -3.26 22.29 19.34
N LYS A 854 -4.57 22.32 19.60
CA LYS A 854 -5.54 23.04 18.77
C LYS A 854 -5.41 24.54 18.94
N VAL A 855 -5.31 25.00 20.19
CA VAL A 855 -5.16 26.43 20.51
C VAL A 855 -3.82 26.96 20.01
N ALA A 856 -2.71 26.23 20.20
CA ALA A 856 -1.41 26.62 19.67
C ALA A 856 -1.41 26.67 18.13
N PHE A 857 -2.12 25.76 17.47
CA PHE A 857 -2.26 25.78 16.01
C PHE A 857 -3.06 26.99 15.50
N THR A 858 -4.20 27.32 16.13
CA THR A 858 -4.99 28.52 15.80
C THR A 858 -4.20 29.81 16.03
N MET A 859 -3.44 29.88 17.12
CA MET A 859 -2.53 31.00 17.40
C MET A 859 -1.44 31.13 16.33
N THR A 860 -0.80 30.01 15.98
CA THR A 860 0.23 29.97 14.93
C THR A 860 -0.34 30.40 13.58
N PHE A 861 -1.55 29.95 13.22
CA PHE A 861 -2.24 30.35 11.99
C PHE A 861 -2.46 31.86 11.93
N ALA A 862 -2.94 32.48 13.01
CA ALA A 862 -3.17 33.94 13.04
C ALA A 862 -1.86 34.72 12.84
N ILE A 863 -0.78 34.32 13.52
CA ILE A 863 0.55 34.96 13.40
C ILE A 863 1.09 34.80 11.98
N VAL A 864 1.07 33.57 11.44
CA VAL A 864 1.58 33.27 10.10
C VAL A 864 0.79 34.00 9.03
N SER A 865 -0.54 34.11 9.15
CA SER A 865 -1.37 34.88 8.20
C SER A 865 -1.03 36.36 8.19
N VAL A 866 -0.78 36.97 9.36
CA VAL A 866 -0.35 38.37 9.44
C VAL A 866 1.02 38.54 8.80
N LEU A 867 1.98 37.67 9.11
CA LEU A 867 3.32 37.70 8.49
C LEU A 867 3.25 37.54 6.97
N PHE A 868 2.47 36.57 6.49
CA PHE A 868 2.29 36.31 5.06
C PHE A 868 1.72 37.52 4.33
N MET A 869 0.74 38.22 4.91
CA MET A 869 0.15 39.41 4.30
C MET A 869 1.20 40.47 3.94
N PHE A 870 2.20 40.71 4.80
CA PHE A 870 3.28 41.67 4.52
C PHE A 870 4.27 41.20 3.45
N THR A 871 4.33 39.89 3.19
CA THR A 871 5.17 39.35 2.11
C THR A 871 4.53 39.52 0.73
N VAL A 872 3.23 39.80 0.63
CA VAL A 872 2.49 39.91 -0.64
C VAL A 872 3.07 41.03 -1.52
N ASP A 873 3.21 42.24 -0.98
CA ASP A 873 3.74 43.38 -1.75
C ASP A 873 5.20 43.17 -2.15
N PHE A 874 6.01 42.58 -1.25
CA PHE A 874 7.39 42.24 -1.55
C PHE A 874 7.47 41.22 -2.69
N ALA A 875 6.69 40.14 -2.62
CA ALA A 875 6.64 39.10 -3.64
C ALA A 875 6.16 39.66 -4.98
N PHE A 876 5.10 40.47 -4.99
CA PHE A 876 4.56 41.05 -6.20
C PHE A 876 5.55 41.98 -6.90
N ASN A 877 6.21 42.88 -6.16
CA ASN A 877 7.06 43.91 -6.75
C ASN A 877 8.51 43.45 -7.01
N ASN A 878 9.05 42.54 -6.19
CA ASN A 878 10.47 42.16 -6.24
C ASN A 878 10.73 40.73 -6.74
N VAL A 879 9.72 39.85 -6.74
CA VAL A 879 9.88 38.44 -7.18
C VAL A 879 9.28 38.21 -8.55
N LEU A 880 8.10 38.78 -8.85
CA LEU A 880 7.46 38.61 -10.16
C LEU A 880 8.07 39.53 -11.22
N GLN A 881 8.21 39.01 -12.44
CA GLN A 881 8.71 39.78 -13.58
C GLN A 881 7.66 40.81 -14.06
N PRO A 882 8.07 41.93 -14.69
CA PRO A 882 7.14 43.00 -15.08
C PRO A 882 5.95 42.52 -15.92
N HIS A 883 6.19 41.64 -16.89
CA HIS A 883 5.12 41.10 -17.74
C HIS A 883 4.12 40.22 -16.95
N GLN A 884 4.56 39.53 -15.89
CA GLN A 884 3.70 38.73 -15.01
C GLN A 884 2.82 39.65 -14.15
N GLN A 885 3.40 40.74 -13.63
CA GLN A 885 2.68 41.77 -12.88
C GLN A 885 1.57 42.39 -13.75
N THR A 886 1.89 42.82 -14.98
CA THR A 886 0.90 43.41 -15.89
C THR A 886 -0.26 42.44 -16.17
N ARG A 887 0.01 41.15 -16.41
CA ARG A 887 -1.05 40.14 -16.62
C ARG A 887 -1.96 39.98 -15.40
N ILE A 888 -1.40 39.96 -14.20
CA ILE A 888 -2.19 39.90 -12.95
C ILE A 888 -3.03 41.15 -12.77
N LYS A 889 -2.46 42.35 -12.98
CA LYS A 889 -3.18 43.62 -12.85
C LYS A 889 -4.35 43.73 -13.83
N VAL A 890 -4.15 43.33 -15.09
CA VAL A 890 -5.19 43.33 -16.12
C VAL A 890 -6.30 42.34 -15.77
N THR A 891 -5.99 41.13 -15.30
CA THR A 891 -7.01 40.15 -14.88
C THR A 891 -7.81 40.60 -13.66
N LEU A 892 -7.17 41.27 -12.70
CA LEU A 892 -7.84 41.81 -11.52
C LEU A 892 -8.64 43.09 -11.81
N GLY A 893 -8.50 43.67 -13.01
CA GLY A 893 -9.14 44.91 -13.43
C GLY A 893 -8.52 46.17 -12.80
N ILE A 894 -7.24 46.09 -12.40
CA ILE A 894 -6.48 47.21 -11.81
C ILE A 894 -5.96 48.15 -12.91
N GLU A 895 -5.52 47.59 -14.03
CA GLU A 895 -5.04 48.32 -15.20
C GLU A 895 -5.83 47.86 -16.44
N GLU A 896 -6.24 48.80 -17.29
CA GLU A 896 -6.83 48.48 -18.59
C GLU A 896 -5.75 48.54 -19.67
N ASP A 897 -5.43 47.38 -20.25
CA ASP A 897 -4.54 47.29 -21.41
C ASP A 897 -5.18 46.46 -22.53
N PRO A 898 -6.15 47.04 -23.28
CA PRO A 898 -6.87 46.32 -24.34
C PRO A 898 -6.00 45.99 -25.55
N ARG A 899 -4.83 46.62 -25.71
CA ARG A 899 -3.95 46.48 -26.89
C ARG A 899 -2.65 45.72 -26.58
N GLY A 900 -2.26 45.58 -25.32
CA GLY A 900 -1.11 44.78 -24.86
C GLY A 900 -1.55 43.50 -24.15
N ALA A 901 -1.32 43.41 -22.83
CA ALA A 901 -1.47 42.16 -22.06
C ALA A 901 -2.91 41.61 -22.01
N GLY A 902 -3.93 42.48 -22.15
CA GLY A 902 -5.35 42.09 -22.17
C GLY A 902 -5.89 41.72 -23.55
N TYR A 903 -5.15 41.99 -24.63
CA TYR A 903 -5.64 41.84 -26.01
C TYR A 903 -6.14 40.42 -26.30
N ASN A 904 -5.31 39.40 -26.05
CA ASN A 904 -5.66 38.00 -26.34
C ASN A 904 -6.90 37.52 -25.57
N VAL A 905 -7.04 37.91 -24.30
CA VAL A 905 -8.18 37.52 -23.44
C VAL A 905 -9.46 38.23 -23.87
N ASN A 906 -9.37 39.50 -24.27
CA ASN A 906 -10.55 40.23 -24.73
C ASN A 906 -11.03 39.69 -26.07
N GLN A 907 -10.12 39.39 -26.99
CA GLN A 907 -10.46 38.78 -28.28
C GLN A 907 -11.00 37.35 -28.10
N SER A 908 -10.47 36.55 -27.17
CA SER A 908 -11.03 35.22 -26.87
C SER A 908 -12.45 35.30 -26.30
N LYS A 909 -12.74 36.26 -25.41
CA LYS A 909 -14.10 36.50 -24.89
C LYS A 909 -15.07 36.90 -26.00
N ILE A 910 -14.66 37.77 -26.92
CA ILE A 910 -15.48 38.18 -28.07
C ILE A 910 -15.72 36.98 -29.00
N ALA A 911 -14.70 36.17 -29.28
CA ALA A 911 -14.81 34.97 -30.09
C ALA A 911 -15.83 33.98 -29.51
N ILE A 912 -15.69 33.62 -28.22
CA ILE A 912 -16.63 32.74 -27.52
C ILE A 912 -18.04 33.35 -27.49
N GLY A 913 -18.17 34.62 -27.14
CA GLY A 913 -19.47 35.31 -27.10
C GLY A 913 -20.17 35.31 -28.46
N SER A 914 -19.40 35.38 -29.55
CA SER A 914 -19.94 35.41 -30.91
C SER A 914 -20.44 34.05 -31.42
N GLY A 915 -20.05 32.93 -30.79
CA GLY A 915 -20.50 31.59 -31.15
C GLY A 915 -21.94 31.27 -30.68
N GLY A 916 -22.47 32.00 -29.69
CA GLY A 916 -23.83 31.76 -29.18
C GLY A 916 -24.06 30.30 -28.74
N MET A 917 -25.29 29.80 -28.89
CA MET A 917 -25.63 28.42 -28.46
C MET A 917 -25.07 27.33 -29.39
N TRP A 918 -25.10 27.56 -30.70
CA TRP A 918 -24.86 26.54 -31.74
C TRP A 918 -23.55 26.70 -32.52
N GLY A 919 -22.83 27.81 -32.34
CA GLY A 919 -21.62 28.13 -33.06
C GLY A 919 -21.87 28.77 -34.43
N LYS A 920 -20.79 29.29 -35.03
CA LYS A 920 -20.83 29.84 -36.40
C LYS A 920 -20.71 28.77 -37.50
N GLY A 921 -20.42 27.53 -37.13
CA GLY A 921 -20.12 26.44 -38.05
C GLY A 921 -18.63 26.28 -38.34
N PHE A 922 -18.23 25.07 -38.73
CA PHE A 922 -16.84 24.69 -39.00
C PHE A 922 -16.21 25.59 -40.09
N LEU A 923 -15.04 26.17 -39.82
CA LEU A 923 -14.31 27.12 -40.69
C LEU A 923 -14.98 28.48 -40.94
N ASN A 924 -16.06 28.77 -40.22
CA ASN A 924 -16.81 30.03 -40.30
C ASN A 924 -16.56 30.96 -39.10
N GLY A 925 -15.58 30.65 -38.23
CA GLY A 925 -15.12 31.58 -37.21
C GLY A 925 -14.64 32.89 -37.84
N THR A 926 -15.05 34.03 -37.30
CA THR A 926 -14.69 35.36 -37.83
C THR A 926 -13.52 35.97 -37.09
N GLN A 927 -13.46 35.77 -35.76
CA GLN A 927 -12.42 36.33 -34.91
C GLN A 927 -11.14 35.50 -35.00
N THR A 928 -11.31 34.18 -35.00
CA THR A 928 -10.19 33.23 -35.07
C THR A 928 -9.56 33.18 -36.47
N LYS A 929 -10.36 33.12 -37.52
CA LYS A 929 -9.87 33.06 -38.91
C LYS A 929 -9.07 34.28 -39.36
N LEU A 930 -9.49 35.47 -38.94
CA LEU A 930 -8.77 36.72 -39.22
C LEU A 930 -7.56 36.94 -38.30
N LYS A 931 -7.20 35.93 -37.48
CA LYS A 931 -6.06 35.92 -36.54
C LYS A 931 -6.07 37.12 -35.57
N TYR A 932 -7.25 37.60 -35.20
CA TYR A 932 -7.39 38.59 -34.12
C TYR A 932 -7.00 37.98 -32.77
N VAL A 933 -6.92 36.65 -32.65
CA VAL A 933 -6.30 35.95 -31.53
C VAL A 933 -4.97 35.30 -31.98
N PRO A 934 -3.82 35.97 -31.78
CA PRO A 934 -2.50 35.49 -32.24
C PRO A 934 -2.12 34.06 -31.82
N GLU A 935 -2.49 33.63 -30.61
CA GLU A 935 -2.11 32.33 -30.01
C GLU A 935 -3.28 31.34 -29.93
N GLN A 936 -4.22 31.42 -30.88
CA GLN A 936 -5.43 30.59 -30.92
C GLN A 936 -5.20 29.09 -31.19
N HIS A 937 -4.03 28.71 -31.70
CA HIS A 937 -3.73 27.30 -31.98
C HIS A 937 -3.00 26.61 -30.81
N THR A 938 -2.44 27.40 -29.88
CA THR A 938 -1.73 26.94 -28.68
C THR A 938 -2.64 27.12 -27.45
N ASP A 939 -2.43 28.17 -26.66
CA ASP A 939 -2.99 28.31 -25.32
C ASP A 939 -4.45 28.78 -25.32
N PHE A 940 -4.92 29.33 -26.45
CA PHE A 940 -6.29 29.85 -26.61
C PHE A 940 -7.19 28.98 -27.50
N ILE A 941 -6.82 27.73 -27.79
CA ILE A 941 -7.60 26.83 -28.69
C ILE A 941 -9.08 26.68 -28.32
N PHE A 942 -9.40 26.80 -27.03
CA PHE A 942 -10.79 26.73 -26.58
C PHE A 942 -11.68 27.86 -27.11
N CYS A 943 -11.11 29.03 -27.48
CA CYS A 943 -11.91 30.10 -28.08
C CYS A 943 -12.37 29.77 -29.50
N THR A 944 -11.59 28.99 -30.26
CA THR A 944 -12.00 28.48 -31.59
C THR A 944 -13.16 27.52 -31.46
N ILE A 945 -13.11 26.61 -30.48
CA ILE A 945 -14.21 25.69 -30.18
C ILE A 945 -15.46 26.46 -29.79
N GLY A 946 -15.32 27.47 -28.92
CA GLY A 946 -16.44 28.31 -28.50
C GLY A 946 -17.03 29.20 -29.59
N GLU A 947 -16.22 29.65 -30.56
CA GLU A 947 -16.70 30.44 -31.69
C GLU A 947 -17.40 29.56 -32.75
N GLU A 948 -16.81 28.42 -33.11
CA GLU A 948 -17.28 27.60 -34.23
C GLU A 948 -18.37 26.59 -33.85
N GLU A 949 -18.29 25.99 -32.66
CA GLU A 949 -19.23 24.98 -32.17
C GLU A 949 -20.17 25.51 -31.06
N GLY A 950 -19.95 26.75 -30.62
CA GLY A 950 -20.79 27.44 -29.65
C GLY A 950 -20.75 26.83 -28.25
N PHE A 951 -21.80 27.11 -27.47
CA PHE A 951 -21.96 26.58 -26.13
C PHE A 951 -22.02 25.04 -26.12
N VAL A 952 -22.71 24.43 -27.09
CA VAL A 952 -22.89 22.96 -27.13
C VAL A 952 -21.55 22.25 -27.35
N GLY A 953 -20.74 22.68 -28.32
CA GLY A 953 -19.41 22.08 -28.54
C GLY A 953 -18.45 22.33 -27.38
N SER A 954 -18.45 23.55 -26.84
CA SER A 954 -17.67 23.88 -25.63
C SER A 954 -18.03 22.98 -24.45
N ALA A 955 -19.32 22.77 -24.21
CA ALA A 955 -19.80 21.87 -23.16
C ALA A 955 -19.43 20.40 -23.44
N ALA A 956 -19.50 19.95 -24.69
CA ALA A 956 -19.10 18.60 -25.09
C ALA A 956 -17.62 18.34 -24.78
N VAL A 957 -16.73 19.30 -25.09
CA VAL A 957 -15.29 19.20 -24.76
C VAL A 957 -15.08 19.13 -23.24
N LEU A 958 -15.74 19.99 -22.46
CA LEU A 958 -15.65 19.94 -21.00
C LEU A 958 -16.18 18.62 -20.41
N LEU A 959 -17.26 18.07 -20.97
CA LEU A 959 -17.81 16.78 -20.59
C LEU A 959 -16.88 15.61 -20.96
N LEU A 960 -16.18 15.68 -22.10
CA LEU A 960 -15.16 14.70 -22.47
C LEU A 960 -13.98 14.71 -21.49
N PHE A 961 -13.50 15.90 -21.11
CA PHE A 961 -12.48 16.03 -20.07
C PHE A 961 -12.97 15.51 -18.72
N LEU A 962 -14.20 15.84 -18.33
CA LEU A 962 -14.80 15.34 -17.09
C LEU A 962 -14.89 13.81 -17.12
N ALA A 963 -15.32 13.21 -18.23
CA ALA A 963 -15.36 11.76 -18.40
C ALA A 963 -13.97 11.13 -18.28
N LEU A 964 -12.94 11.73 -18.90
CA LEU A 964 -11.56 11.26 -18.77
C LEU A 964 -11.06 11.36 -17.33
N ILE A 965 -11.25 12.50 -16.66
CA ILE A 965 -10.79 12.73 -15.28
C ILE A 965 -11.50 11.78 -14.31
N LEU A 966 -12.82 11.66 -14.39
CA LEU A 966 -13.59 10.70 -13.58
C LEU A 966 -13.15 9.26 -13.85
N ARG A 967 -12.82 8.94 -15.11
CA ARG A 967 -12.27 7.63 -15.46
C ARG A 967 -10.92 7.41 -14.78
N VAL A 968 -9.98 8.34 -14.89
CA VAL A 968 -8.66 8.27 -14.24
C VAL A 968 -8.78 8.15 -12.71
N ILE A 969 -9.70 8.89 -12.08
CA ILE A 969 -9.96 8.76 -10.64
C ILE A 969 -10.54 7.37 -10.30
N SER A 970 -11.46 6.86 -11.12
CA SER A 970 -11.96 5.49 -10.99
C SER A 970 -10.84 4.44 -11.18
N LEU A 971 -9.89 4.69 -12.09
CA LEU A 971 -8.68 3.89 -12.24
C LEU A 971 -7.81 3.97 -10.98
N ALA A 972 -7.72 5.12 -10.31
CA ALA A 972 -6.94 5.30 -9.09
C ALA A 972 -7.53 4.53 -7.91
N GLU A 973 -8.85 4.67 -7.67
CA GLU A 973 -9.54 4.06 -6.52
C GLU A 973 -9.60 2.53 -6.60
N ARG A 974 -9.53 1.94 -7.81
CA ARG A 974 -9.51 0.48 -7.98
C ARG A 974 -8.14 -0.17 -7.83
N GLN A 975 -7.07 0.60 -7.59
CA GLN A 975 -5.71 0.06 -7.44
C GLN A 975 -5.47 -0.54 -6.06
N HIS A 976 -4.78 -1.69 -6.01
CA HIS A 976 -4.41 -2.37 -4.76
C HIS A 976 -3.10 -1.85 -4.15
N THR A 977 -2.19 -1.33 -4.97
CA THR A 977 -0.86 -0.84 -4.54
C THR A 977 -0.83 0.68 -4.40
N LYS A 978 -0.12 1.20 -3.39
CA LYS A 978 0.03 2.64 -3.18
C LYS A 978 0.73 3.31 -4.36
N PHE A 979 1.79 2.68 -4.91
CA PHE A 979 2.47 3.16 -6.11
C PHE A 979 1.49 3.52 -7.25
N ALA A 980 0.68 2.54 -7.68
CA ALA A 980 -0.26 2.72 -8.79
C ALA A 980 -1.33 3.79 -8.48
N ARG A 981 -1.84 3.82 -7.26
CA ARG A 981 -2.86 4.81 -6.84
C ARG A 981 -2.31 6.23 -6.84
N VAL A 982 -1.13 6.46 -6.25
CA VAL A 982 -0.49 7.78 -6.18
C VAL A 982 -0.12 8.29 -7.56
N TYR A 983 0.39 7.42 -8.44
CA TYR A 983 0.65 7.76 -9.83
C TYR A 983 -0.63 8.21 -10.54
N ALA A 984 -1.73 7.45 -10.40
CA ALA A 984 -3.02 7.78 -11.01
C ALA A 984 -3.59 9.13 -10.54
N TYR A 985 -3.51 9.44 -9.23
CA TYR A 985 -3.91 10.76 -8.72
C TYR A 985 -3.02 11.88 -9.21
N SER A 986 -1.73 11.63 -9.44
CA SER A 986 -0.83 12.63 -10.02
C SER A 986 -1.26 12.97 -11.46
N VAL A 987 -1.60 11.95 -12.27
CA VAL A 987 -2.16 12.15 -13.62
C VAL A 987 -3.46 12.96 -13.57
N ALA A 988 -4.39 12.60 -12.68
CA ALA A 988 -5.64 13.35 -12.52
C ALA A 988 -5.41 14.80 -12.10
N SER A 989 -4.49 15.04 -11.16
CA SER A 989 -4.18 16.38 -10.65
C SER A 989 -3.65 17.30 -11.75
N TYR A 990 -2.74 16.80 -12.59
CA TYR A 990 -2.23 17.56 -13.74
C TYR A 990 -3.32 17.88 -14.77
N LEU A 991 -4.19 16.91 -15.10
CA LEU A 991 -5.30 17.12 -16.04
C LEU A 991 -6.29 18.17 -15.53
N ILE A 992 -6.69 18.07 -14.24
CA ILE A 992 -7.58 19.04 -13.60
C ILE A 992 -6.95 20.44 -13.64
N PHE A 993 -5.68 20.56 -13.27
CA PHE A 993 -5.01 21.86 -13.23
C PHE A 993 -4.89 22.51 -14.61
N HIS A 994 -4.44 21.76 -15.61
CA HIS A 994 -4.36 22.27 -16.99
C HIS A 994 -5.73 22.69 -17.52
N LEU A 995 -6.78 21.89 -17.30
CA LEU A 995 -8.13 22.23 -17.72
C LEU A 995 -8.63 23.51 -17.02
N SER A 996 -8.55 23.57 -15.69
CA SER A 996 -9.05 24.71 -14.91
C SER A 996 -8.34 26.00 -15.26
N ILE A 997 -7.00 25.98 -15.40
CA ILE A 997 -6.23 27.17 -15.74
C ILE A 997 -6.43 27.55 -17.21
N ASN A 998 -6.38 26.61 -18.16
CA ASN A 998 -6.59 26.94 -19.57
C ASN A 998 -7.96 27.58 -19.82
N ILE A 999 -9.03 26.93 -19.37
CA ILE A 999 -10.38 27.47 -19.52
C ILE A 999 -10.52 28.79 -18.76
N GLY A 1000 -10.01 28.86 -17.52
CA GLY A 1000 -10.02 30.06 -16.70
C GLY A 1000 -9.31 31.26 -17.35
N MET A 1001 -8.20 31.04 -18.06
CA MET A 1001 -7.50 32.08 -18.83
C MET A 1001 -8.32 32.55 -20.02
N VAL A 1002 -8.87 31.62 -20.79
CA VAL A 1002 -9.61 31.92 -22.03
C VAL A 1002 -10.88 32.73 -21.75
N ILE A 1003 -11.55 32.48 -20.62
CA ILE A 1003 -12.73 33.25 -20.18
C ILE A 1003 -12.37 34.44 -19.26
N GLY A 1004 -11.08 34.64 -18.95
CA GLY A 1004 -10.56 35.76 -18.18
C GLY A 1004 -10.81 35.74 -16.67
N LEU A 1005 -10.95 34.56 -16.06
CA LEU A 1005 -10.96 34.35 -14.60
C LEU A 1005 -9.54 34.17 -14.01
N CYS A 1006 -8.56 33.79 -14.83
CA CYS A 1006 -7.16 33.59 -14.43
C CYS A 1006 -6.21 34.41 -15.31
N PRO A 1007 -5.04 34.83 -14.81
CA PRO A 1007 -4.05 35.53 -15.62
C PRO A 1007 -3.50 34.62 -16.71
N VAL A 1008 -3.15 35.20 -17.86
CA VAL A 1008 -2.57 34.44 -18.98
C VAL A 1008 -1.21 33.90 -18.58
N ILE A 1009 -1.11 32.59 -18.36
CA ILE A 1009 0.08 31.90 -17.89
C ILE A 1009 0.76 31.10 -19.02
N GLY A 1010 0.05 30.81 -20.11
CA GLY A 1010 0.58 30.11 -21.28
C GLY A 1010 0.66 28.60 -21.08
N ILE A 1011 -0.47 27.99 -20.70
CA ILE A 1011 -0.57 26.55 -20.43
C ILE A 1011 -1.50 25.93 -21.49
N PRO A 1012 -1.05 24.89 -22.23
CA PRO A 1012 -1.85 24.25 -23.26
C PRO A 1012 -2.98 23.41 -22.67
N LEU A 1013 -4.10 23.35 -23.40
CA LEU A 1013 -5.20 22.42 -23.15
C LEU A 1013 -4.76 21.01 -23.59
N PRO A 1014 -4.73 20.00 -22.68
CA PRO A 1014 -4.21 18.68 -23.00
C PRO A 1014 -4.93 18.05 -24.20
N PHE A 1015 -4.18 17.41 -25.11
CA PHE A 1015 -4.69 16.78 -26.34
C PHE A 1015 -5.31 17.71 -27.40
N PHE A 1016 -5.75 18.92 -27.04
CA PHE A 1016 -6.41 19.87 -27.95
C PHE A 1016 -5.48 20.96 -28.48
N SER A 1017 -4.59 21.49 -27.66
CA SER A 1017 -3.66 22.55 -28.06
C SER A 1017 -2.52 22.02 -28.94
N TYR A 1018 -2.03 22.88 -29.83
CA TYR A 1018 -0.86 22.59 -30.66
C TYR A 1018 0.39 22.45 -29.79
N GLY A 1019 1.15 21.36 -30.00
CA GLY A 1019 2.43 21.14 -29.32
C GLY A 1019 2.77 19.66 -29.15
N GLY A 1020 3.82 19.19 -29.85
CA GLY A 1020 4.26 17.80 -29.80
C GLY A 1020 4.72 17.34 -28.41
N SER A 1021 5.45 18.20 -27.68
CA SER A 1021 5.93 17.89 -26.33
C SER A 1021 4.81 17.73 -25.30
N SER A 1022 3.81 18.62 -25.33
CA SER A 1022 2.66 18.55 -24.43
C SER A 1022 1.82 17.30 -24.73
N LEU A 1023 1.54 17.04 -26.01
CA LEU A 1023 0.82 15.83 -26.43
C LEU A 1023 1.56 14.57 -25.95
N TRP A 1024 2.87 14.46 -26.19
CA TRP A 1024 3.64 13.30 -25.74
C TRP A 1024 3.71 13.21 -24.21
N GLY A 1025 3.93 14.31 -23.49
CA GLY A 1025 3.97 14.32 -22.03
C GLY A 1025 2.68 13.78 -21.40
N PHE A 1026 1.52 14.19 -21.91
CA PHE A 1026 0.23 13.66 -21.46
C PHE A 1026 -0.02 12.21 -21.90
N THR A 1027 0.50 11.80 -23.06
CA THR A 1027 0.51 10.39 -23.48
C THR A 1027 1.36 9.54 -22.56
N PHE A 1028 2.57 9.98 -22.17
CA PHE A 1028 3.39 9.31 -21.17
C PHE A 1028 2.63 9.15 -19.85
N LEU A 1029 2.04 10.22 -19.34
CA LEU A 1029 1.23 10.19 -18.12
C LEU A 1029 0.11 9.13 -18.20
N LEU A 1030 -0.69 9.17 -19.27
CA LEU A 1030 -1.88 8.33 -19.41
C LEU A 1030 -1.54 6.86 -19.74
N PHE A 1031 -0.62 6.60 -20.66
CA PHE A 1031 -0.30 5.23 -21.10
C PHE A 1031 0.55 4.46 -20.10
N ILE A 1032 1.42 5.13 -19.33
CA ILE A 1032 2.07 4.50 -18.17
C ILE A 1032 1.00 4.09 -17.13
N LEU A 1033 -0.01 4.94 -16.88
CA LEU A 1033 -1.11 4.60 -15.97
C LEU A 1033 -1.89 3.39 -16.50
N LEU A 1034 -2.23 3.38 -17.78
CA LEU A 1034 -2.95 2.27 -18.42
C LEU A 1034 -2.14 0.97 -18.36
N ARG A 1035 -0.81 1.03 -18.51
CA ARG A 1035 0.07 -0.13 -18.36
C ARG A 1035 0.08 -0.65 -16.92
N ILE A 1036 0.24 0.24 -15.93
CA ILE A 1036 0.21 -0.10 -14.51
C ILE A 1036 -1.14 -0.75 -14.13
N ASP A 1037 -2.26 -0.24 -14.66
CA ASP A 1037 -3.59 -0.77 -14.43
C ASP A 1037 -3.87 -2.09 -15.19
N ALA A 1038 -3.36 -2.27 -16.40
CA ALA A 1038 -3.51 -3.50 -17.17
C ALA A 1038 -2.92 -4.71 -16.41
N ASP A 1039 -1.75 -4.54 -15.81
CA ASP A 1039 -1.10 -5.58 -14.98
C ASP A 1039 -1.91 -5.94 -13.73
N ARG A 1040 -2.78 -5.04 -13.23
CA ARG A 1040 -3.74 -5.38 -12.16
C ARG A 1040 -4.64 -6.54 -12.57
N LYS A 1041 -5.10 -6.62 -13.82
CA LYS A 1041 -6.00 -7.72 -14.24
C LYS A 1041 -5.25 -9.03 -14.51
N VAL A 1042 -3.98 -8.95 -14.88
CA VAL A 1042 -3.10 -10.12 -15.10
C VAL A 1042 -2.75 -10.78 -13.76
N TYR A 1043 -2.51 -9.98 -12.71
CA TYR A 1043 -2.04 -10.47 -11.40
C TYR A 1043 -3.06 -10.33 -10.25
N GLY A 1044 -4.21 -9.71 -10.51
CA GLY A 1044 -5.21 -9.30 -9.51
C GLY A 1044 -6.60 -9.88 -9.71
N SER A 1045 -6.71 -11.10 -10.26
CA SER A 1045 -7.81 -11.96 -9.83
C SER A 1045 -7.45 -12.57 -8.47
N TRP A 1046 -7.73 -11.80 -7.41
CA TRP A 1046 -8.04 -12.31 -6.08
C TRP A 1046 -9.55 -12.20 -5.93
#